data_AF-A0A9X9JHX6-F1
#
_entry.id   AF-A0A9X9JHX6-F1
#
_cell.length_a   1.000
_cell.length_b   1.000
_cell.length_c   1.000
_cell.angle_alpha   90.00
_cell.angle_beta   90.00
_cell.angle_gamma   90.00
#
_symmetry.space_group_name_H-M   'P 1'
#
loop_
_entity.id
_entity.type
_entity.pdbx_description
1 polymer ?
#
loop_
_entity_poly.entity_id
_entity_poly.type
_entity_poly.pdbx_seq_one_letter_code
_entity_poly.pdbx_strand_id
1 'polypeptide(L)'
;MTHPTPAPLLAALTRHMLRQQGRDGLWGAFRMGPGQSREWVGAVAALALAQAGHSGRLPAPLAARALDAAGVAADRLLAMARPAGGWGYHPDLPADSDSTAAVLRLLAALDRPPPAAASDFLLAQGDVHDGWATYGPMRRWDAWSLPCPEVDAACGLALAGAGALGPAALCKLWRQRLAPLQDKAGHWRAYWWPGPGVATVTAIELWHAAGRPEPPPRWPQPADPAAASLDRLLIAHARALLDPAGGSAALIAEIARPQPFPAAEARLLAPPRYPASARGEESLEGAGVFTLAAAMRALGACELPPRVRPPRPAAPARVEGLARGLRELAEAQGLPTDPAATLTQAAMALLRPLISAPLPWPNPAVSSLARGWPLEFSAPLSPQPHPALRLACDLGDPRLPGPARARVAKGSLLRAAAWLGLDAAPMVAALCPLMAAFAAAPVGDDRFWLWGGLDATWQDGRLIPVLKLYANLAHAGPDSGARLDLAERVHLALGGNRIRDGLADLDAAMAPTARPQQIGLAVAPQARVGAKIYWELPAHDPVATRRAAACLGMSLPPGFDPTIPGLLSHAQAGRVLSGLAVRLDPQAGICADLTLATRAERQVIWRPEHEYAALAGWATNLGLDPQSLLQLMTDLRRAGEARRSLHTLTLDRRGRLRAAVYLHPDGWLSRLMADGRPPLSIPVGRHPQPAATVGVLP
;
A
#
# COMPACT_ATOMS: atom_id res chain seq x y z
N MET A 1 17.99 1.80 9.86
CA MET A 1 18.67 2.36 8.66
C MET A 1 17.63 3.12 7.84
N THR A 2 17.87 4.39 7.52
CA THR A 2 16.97 5.18 6.67
C THR A 2 17.11 4.72 5.22
N HIS A 3 16.02 4.31 4.57
CA HIS A 3 16.06 3.99 3.14
C HIS A 3 16.59 5.22 2.35
N PRO A 4 17.53 5.03 1.42
CA PRO A 4 18.05 6.14 0.62
C PRO A 4 16.89 6.80 -0.14
N THR A 5 16.91 8.12 -0.18
CA THR A 5 15.95 8.88 -1.00
C THR A 5 16.40 8.86 -2.46
N PRO A 6 15.48 9.02 -3.45
CA PRO A 6 15.83 9.01 -4.87
C PRO A 6 16.89 10.05 -5.27
N ALA A 7 16.87 11.25 -4.66
CA ALA A 7 17.72 12.36 -5.08
C ALA A 7 19.24 12.10 -4.87
N PRO A 8 19.71 11.64 -3.69
CA PRO A 8 21.10 11.22 -3.52
C PRO A 8 21.55 10.12 -4.48
N LEU A 9 20.70 9.11 -4.72
CA LEU A 9 21.01 8.03 -5.65
C LEU A 9 21.14 8.56 -7.08
N LEU A 10 20.15 9.34 -7.55
CA LEU A 10 20.17 9.94 -8.88
C LEU A 10 21.41 10.83 -9.09
N ALA A 11 21.80 11.61 -8.07
CA ALA A 11 23.01 12.43 -8.12
C ALA A 11 24.29 11.59 -8.22
N ALA A 12 24.36 10.45 -7.52
CA ALA A 12 25.49 9.53 -7.60
C ALA A 12 25.59 8.86 -8.98
N LEU A 13 24.46 8.36 -9.51
CA LEU A 13 24.38 7.79 -10.86
C LEU A 13 24.76 8.81 -11.93
N THR A 14 24.24 10.04 -11.84
CA THR A 14 24.54 11.12 -12.78
C THR A 14 26.04 11.44 -12.81
N ARG A 15 26.67 11.56 -11.64
CA ARG A 15 28.14 11.77 -11.56
C ARG A 15 28.91 10.61 -12.16
N HIS A 16 28.42 9.38 -12.00
CA HIS A 16 29.05 8.20 -12.58
C HIS A 16 28.94 8.22 -14.11
N MET A 17 27.74 8.45 -14.65
CA MET A 17 27.48 8.54 -16.09
C MET A 17 28.36 9.61 -16.75
N LEU A 18 28.47 10.80 -16.14
CA LEU A 18 29.30 11.89 -16.65
C LEU A 18 30.79 11.52 -16.77
N ARG A 19 31.31 10.65 -15.88
CA ARG A 19 32.71 10.19 -15.96
C ARG A 19 32.95 9.15 -17.06
N GLN A 20 31.88 8.52 -17.55
CA GLN A 20 31.97 7.53 -18.62
C GLN A 20 31.86 8.15 -20.03
N GLN A 21 31.61 9.46 -20.13
CA GLN A 21 31.53 10.12 -21.44
C GLN A 21 32.90 10.09 -22.12
N GLY A 22 32.94 9.60 -23.36
CA GLY A 22 34.16 9.57 -24.17
C GLY A 22 34.63 10.97 -24.56
N ARG A 23 35.88 11.06 -25.05
CA ARG A 23 36.46 12.32 -25.54
C ARG A 23 35.71 12.93 -26.73
N ASP A 24 34.98 12.10 -27.47
CA ASP A 24 34.12 12.51 -28.58
C ASP A 24 32.70 12.90 -28.14
N GLY A 25 32.44 12.96 -26.83
CA GLY A 25 31.14 13.34 -26.29
C GLY A 25 30.12 12.20 -26.24
N LEU A 26 30.47 10.97 -26.62
CA LEU A 26 29.54 9.83 -26.66
C LEU A 26 29.93 8.72 -25.67
N TRP A 27 28.93 7.93 -25.29
CA TRP A 27 29.11 6.68 -24.55
C TRP A 27 29.16 5.48 -25.49
N GLY A 28 29.68 4.37 -25.01
CA GLY A 28 29.77 3.15 -25.79
C GLY A 28 29.46 1.93 -24.94
N ALA A 29 28.67 1.01 -25.46
CA ALA A 29 28.36 -0.28 -24.85
C ALA A 29 27.99 -1.27 -25.95
N PHE A 30 28.00 -2.56 -25.64
CA PHE A 30 27.73 -3.66 -26.57
C PHE A 30 28.71 -3.64 -27.76
N ARG A 31 29.55 -4.66 -27.89
CA ARG A 31 30.43 -4.87 -29.04
C ARG A 31 29.95 -6.08 -29.83
N MET A 32 29.45 -5.82 -31.02
CA MET A 32 29.05 -6.82 -32.02
C MET A 32 30.06 -6.84 -33.17
N GLY A 33 29.86 -7.69 -34.18
CA GLY A 33 30.70 -7.77 -35.38
C GLY A 33 31.03 -6.40 -36.02
N PRO A 34 30.05 -5.50 -36.21
CA PRO A 34 30.30 -4.16 -36.75
C PRO A 34 31.05 -3.18 -35.85
N GLY A 35 31.29 -3.51 -34.58
CA GLY A 35 31.95 -2.64 -33.61
C GLY A 35 31.14 -2.38 -32.34
N GLN A 36 31.55 -1.37 -31.57
CA GLN A 36 30.86 -0.97 -30.35
C GLN A 36 29.68 -0.06 -30.67
N SER A 37 28.51 -0.23 -30.03
CA SER A 37 27.43 0.73 -30.21
C SER A 37 27.81 2.10 -29.66
N ARG A 38 27.82 3.13 -30.51
CA ARG A 38 28.20 4.51 -30.14
C ARG A 38 27.05 5.48 -30.28
N GLU A 39 26.33 5.40 -31.40
CA GLU A 39 25.23 6.30 -31.72
C GLU A 39 24.01 6.00 -30.84
N TRP A 40 23.51 4.76 -30.86
CA TRP A 40 22.36 4.34 -30.04
C TRP A 40 22.61 4.48 -28.54
N VAL A 41 23.68 3.87 -28.02
CA VAL A 41 24.02 3.95 -26.59
C VAL A 41 24.32 5.38 -26.17
N GLY A 42 25.00 6.16 -27.02
CA GLY A 42 25.26 7.57 -26.78
C GLY A 42 23.96 8.37 -26.62
N ALA A 43 22.98 8.13 -27.50
CA ALA A 43 21.67 8.76 -27.43
C ALA A 43 20.88 8.37 -26.17
N VAL A 44 20.88 7.08 -25.81
CA VAL A 44 20.20 6.58 -24.58
C VAL A 44 20.81 7.18 -23.31
N ALA A 45 22.14 7.24 -23.22
CA ALA A 45 22.83 7.83 -22.09
C ALA A 45 22.59 9.34 -21.98
N ALA A 46 22.68 10.06 -23.09
CA ALA A 46 22.39 11.49 -23.16
C ALA A 46 20.92 11.79 -22.81
N LEU A 47 19.97 10.98 -23.27
CA LEU A 47 18.55 11.12 -22.94
C LEU A 47 18.32 10.98 -21.43
N ALA A 48 18.97 10.01 -20.79
CA ALA A 48 18.89 9.84 -19.35
C ALA A 48 19.46 11.04 -18.57
N LEU A 49 20.56 11.63 -19.05
CA LEU A 49 21.14 12.86 -18.48
C LEU A 49 20.22 14.06 -18.64
N ALA A 50 19.63 14.25 -19.83
CA ALA A 50 18.68 15.33 -20.09
C ALA A 50 17.45 15.23 -19.16
N GLN A 51 16.86 14.04 -19.07
CA GLN A 51 15.72 13.77 -18.19
C GLN A 51 16.08 13.96 -16.70
N ALA A 52 17.27 13.54 -16.27
CA ALA A 52 17.74 13.76 -14.91
C ALA A 52 17.94 15.26 -14.61
N GLY A 53 18.50 16.02 -15.56
CA GLY A 53 18.67 17.47 -15.49
C GLY A 53 17.35 18.22 -15.30
N HIS A 54 16.32 17.82 -16.04
CA HIS A 54 14.98 18.42 -15.96
C HIS A 54 14.12 17.93 -14.78
N SER A 55 14.53 16.89 -14.06
CA SER A 55 13.71 16.27 -13.00
C SER A 55 13.48 17.13 -11.75
N GLY A 56 14.25 18.22 -11.57
CA GLY A 56 14.24 19.04 -10.34
C GLY A 56 14.83 18.34 -9.11
N ARG A 57 15.43 17.15 -9.26
CA ARG A 57 15.96 16.34 -8.14
C ARG A 57 17.46 16.44 -7.98
N LEU A 58 18.16 16.90 -9.01
CA LEU A 58 19.59 17.12 -8.97
C LEU A 58 19.90 18.49 -8.34
N PRO A 59 21.02 18.61 -7.61
CA PRO A 59 21.57 19.93 -7.28
C PRO A 59 21.78 20.74 -8.56
N ALA A 60 21.43 22.03 -8.56
CA ALA A 60 21.46 22.87 -9.76
C ALA A 60 22.79 22.81 -10.56
N PRO A 61 23.99 22.84 -9.94
CA PRO A 61 25.25 22.70 -10.68
C PRO A 61 25.40 21.34 -11.39
N LEU A 62 24.90 20.28 -10.78
CA LEU A 62 24.95 18.94 -11.37
C LEU A 62 23.90 18.77 -12.47
N ALA A 63 22.73 19.39 -12.32
CA ALA A 63 21.71 19.44 -13.36
C ALA A 63 22.22 20.15 -14.61
N ALA A 64 22.85 21.32 -14.46
CA ALA A 64 23.45 22.07 -15.57
C ALA A 64 24.53 21.25 -16.30
N ARG A 65 25.41 20.58 -15.55
CA ARG A 65 26.43 19.69 -16.15
C ARG A 65 25.83 18.48 -16.87
N ALA A 66 24.73 17.93 -16.38
CA ALA A 66 24.04 16.83 -17.04
C ALA A 66 23.44 17.28 -18.38
N LEU A 67 22.81 18.45 -18.40
CA LEU A 67 22.24 19.05 -19.62
C LEU A 67 23.32 19.43 -20.64
N ASP A 68 24.43 20.02 -20.18
CA ASP A 68 25.59 20.35 -21.03
C ASP A 68 26.17 19.10 -21.71
N ALA A 69 26.44 18.04 -20.93
CA ALA A 69 26.95 16.78 -21.47
C ALA A 69 25.97 16.12 -22.47
N ALA A 70 24.66 16.19 -22.21
CA ALA A 70 23.64 15.71 -23.13
C ALA A 70 23.59 16.56 -24.41
N GLY A 71 23.78 17.88 -24.31
CA GLY A 71 23.88 18.80 -25.44
C GLY A 71 25.08 18.50 -26.35
N VAL A 72 26.25 18.29 -25.76
CA VAL A 72 27.47 17.89 -26.50
C VAL A 72 27.25 16.59 -27.27
N ALA A 73 26.61 15.61 -26.65
CA ALA A 73 26.27 14.35 -27.32
C ALA A 73 25.27 14.55 -28.46
N ALA A 74 24.24 15.39 -28.26
CA ALA A 74 23.28 15.73 -29.31
C ALA A 74 23.94 16.43 -30.51
N ASP A 75 24.84 17.39 -30.27
CA ASP A 75 25.60 18.05 -31.33
C ASP A 75 26.45 17.06 -32.13
N ARG A 76 27.11 16.13 -31.42
CA ARG A 76 27.89 15.07 -32.07
C ARG A 76 27.02 14.15 -32.91
N LEU A 77 25.88 13.71 -32.37
CA LEU A 77 24.93 12.85 -33.09
C LEU A 77 24.38 13.56 -34.33
N LEU A 78 23.98 14.83 -34.23
CA LEU A 78 23.52 15.62 -35.38
C LEU A 78 24.58 15.69 -36.49
N ALA A 79 25.86 15.84 -36.14
CA ALA A 79 26.96 15.81 -37.11
C ALA A 79 27.20 14.43 -37.75
N MET A 80 26.64 13.35 -37.19
CA MET A 80 26.76 11.98 -37.68
C MET A 80 25.52 11.50 -38.44
N ALA A 81 24.48 12.32 -38.55
CA ALA A 81 23.25 11.97 -39.25
C ALA A 81 23.54 11.53 -40.69
N ARG A 82 22.89 10.45 -41.15
CA ARG A 82 23.07 9.96 -42.52
C ARG A 82 22.40 10.91 -43.52
N PRO A 83 22.87 10.98 -44.78
CA PRO A 83 22.27 11.85 -45.81
C PRO A 83 20.77 11.62 -46.04
N ALA A 84 20.32 10.36 -45.92
CA ALA A 84 18.91 9.97 -46.03
C ALA A 84 18.12 10.14 -44.72
N GLY A 85 18.72 10.74 -43.69
CA GLY A 85 18.19 10.82 -42.34
C GLY A 85 18.55 9.62 -41.46
N GLY A 86 18.36 9.80 -40.16
CA GLY A 86 18.53 8.74 -39.17
C GLY A 86 19.97 8.46 -38.74
N TRP A 87 20.06 7.51 -37.81
CA TRP A 87 21.28 7.05 -37.15
C TRP A 87 21.26 5.53 -37.07
N GLY A 88 22.44 4.92 -37.02
CA GLY A 88 22.58 3.46 -36.89
C GLY A 88 23.15 3.06 -35.54
N TYR A 89 23.30 1.76 -35.31
CA TYR A 89 24.01 1.23 -34.16
C TYR A 89 25.49 1.72 -34.09
N HIS A 90 26.14 1.85 -35.25
CA HIS A 90 27.53 2.26 -35.44
C HIS A 90 27.66 3.18 -36.68
N PRO A 91 28.64 4.10 -36.74
CA PRO A 91 28.82 5.04 -37.86
C PRO A 91 28.90 4.39 -39.24
N ASP A 92 29.44 3.18 -39.29
CA ASP A 92 29.65 2.44 -40.54
C ASP A 92 28.42 1.59 -40.95
N LEU A 93 27.37 1.59 -40.13
CA LEU A 93 26.13 0.88 -40.44
C LEU A 93 25.07 1.83 -41.02
N PRO A 94 24.13 1.28 -41.82
CA PRO A 94 22.92 2.01 -42.21
C PRO A 94 22.14 2.50 -41.00
N ALA A 95 21.30 3.52 -41.21
CA ALA A 95 20.37 3.97 -40.20
C ALA A 95 19.35 2.88 -39.85
N ASP A 96 18.93 2.85 -38.59
CA ASP A 96 17.93 1.94 -38.05
C ASP A 96 16.92 2.68 -37.16
N SER A 97 15.76 2.09 -36.95
CA SER A 97 14.67 2.73 -36.22
C SER A 97 14.97 2.95 -34.73
N ASP A 98 15.65 2.01 -34.08
CA ASP A 98 15.92 2.08 -32.63
C ASP A 98 16.90 3.20 -32.28
N SER A 99 17.99 3.27 -33.03
CA SER A 99 19.01 4.31 -32.97
C SER A 99 18.41 5.67 -33.31
N THR A 100 17.62 5.73 -34.38
CA THR A 100 16.98 6.99 -34.80
C THR A 100 15.94 7.47 -33.80
N ALA A 101 15.11 6.57 -33.27
CA ALA A 101 14.13 6.89 -32.24
C ALA A 101 14.82 7.38 -30.96
N ALA A 102 15.93 6.77 -30.55
CA ALA A 102 16.69 7.21 -29.37
C ALA A 102 17.22 8.65 -29.53
N VAL A 103 17.76 8.99 -30.71
CA VAL A 103 18.25 10.35 -30.99
C VAL A 103 17.11 11.36 -31.03
N LEU A 104 16.00 11.06 -31.71
CA LEU A 104 14.84 11.96 -31.74
C LEU A 104 14.25 12.21 -30.34
N ARG A 105 14.20 11.17 -29.49
CA ARG A 105 13.78 11.32 -28.08
C ARG A 105 14.75 12.20 -27.30
N LEU A 106 16.06 12.09 -27.53
CA LEU A 106 17.06 12.99 -26.93
C LEU A 106 16.83 14.44 -27.37
N LEU A 107 16.65 14.69 -28.67
CA LEU A 107 16.43 16.05 -29.18
C LEU A 107 15.16 16.66 -28.58
N ALA A 108 14.07 15.90 -28.52
CA ALA A 108 12.84 16.33 -27.86
C ALA A 108 13.05 16.64 -26.37
N ALA A 109 13.82 15.81 -25.64
CA ALA A 109 14.11 16.04 -24.23
C ALA A 109 15.02 17.25 -23.96
N LEU A 110 15.70 17.77 -24.99
CA LEU A 110 16.52 18.98 -24.96
C LEU A 110 15.82 20.18 -25.61
N ASP A 111 14.53 20.06 -25.97
CA ASP A 111 13.76 21.06 -26.69
C ASP A 111 14.43 21.53 -27.99
N ARG A 112 15.12 20.60 -28.68
CA ARG A 112 15.78 20.86 -29.96
C ARG A 112 14.92 20.37 -31.13
N PRO A 113 14.83 21.13 -32.24
CA PRO A 113 14.05 20.69 -33.39
C PRO A 113 14.69 19.44 -34.02
N PRO A 114 13.89 18.40 -34.31
CA PRO A 114 14.39 17.21 -34.99
C PRO A 114 14.68 17.51 -36.48
N PRO A 115 15.70 16.91 -37.10
CA PRO A 115 15.84 16.94 -38.55
C PRO A 115 14.64 16.26 -39.23
N ALA A 116 13.98 16.95 -40.18
CA ALA A 116 12.81 16.41 -40.88
C ALA A 116 13.09 15.03 -41.50
N ALA A 117 14.25 14.88 -42.14
CA ALA A 117 14.69 13.62 -42.76
C ALA A 117 14.75 12.43 -41.77
N ALA A 118 14.99 12.68 -40.47
CA ALA A 118 14.99 11.59 -39.48
C ALA A 118 13.56 11.13 -39.12
N SER A 119 12.60 12.05 -39.05
CA SER A 119 11.19 11.72 -38.90
C SER A 119 10.66 11.00 -40.14
N ASP A 120 11.00 11.50 -41.33
CA ASP A 120 10.64 10.89 -42.61
C ASP A 120 11.21 9.48 -42.74
N PHE A 121 12.47 9.29 -42.29
CA PHE A 121 13.08 7.97 -42.23
C PHE A 121 12.23 7.00 -41.40
N LEU A 122 11.81 7.36 -40.17
CA LEU A 122 10.98 6.50 -39.33
C LEU A 122 9.59 6.25 -39.94
N LEU A 123 8.96 7.27 -40.52
CA LEU A 123 7.67 7.12 -41.21
C LEU A 123 7.77 6.20 -42.44
N ALA A 124 8.95 6.11 -43.06
CA ALA A 124 9.20 5.16 -44.14
C ALA A 124 9.45 3.72 -43.64
N GLN A 125 9.79 3.52 -42.35
CA GLN A 125 10.01 2.19 -41.77
C GLN A 125 8.73 1.52 -41.28
N GLY A 126 7.64 2.28 -41.07
CA GLY A 126 6.42 1.74 -40.49
C GLY A 126 5.39 2.81 -40.09
N ASP A 127 4.28 2.35 -39.51
CA ASP A 127 3.18 3.21 -39.07
C ASP A 127 2.47 2.69 -37.81
N VAL A 128 1.43 3.40 -37.37
CA VAL A 128 0.67 3.08 -36.16
C VAL A 128 -0.19 1.81 -36.26
N HIS A 129 -0.42 1.30 -37.46
CA HIS A 129 -1.22 0.10 -37.72
C HIS A 129 -0.35 -1.15 -37.75
N ASP A 130 0.73 -1.10 -38.52
CA ASP A 130 1.59 -2.25 -38.77
C ASP A 130 2.77 -2.32 -37.79
N GLY A 131 3.12 -1.20 -37.16
CA GLY A 131 4.32 -1.06 -36.33
C GLY A 131 5.54 -0.65 -37.14
N TRP A 132 6.70 -0.63 -36.50
CA TRP A 132 7.98 -0.21 -37.07
C TRP A 132 8.99 -1.34 -37.07
N ALA A 133 9.61 -1.57 -38.22
CA ALA A 133 10.78 -2.43 -38.36
C ALA A 133 12.05 -1.74 -37.83
N THR A 134 13.02 -2.50 -37.29
CA THR A 134 14.35 -1.96 -36.99
C THR A 134 15.07 -1.57 -38.30
N TYR A 135 15.05 -2.44 -39.31
CA TYR A 135 15.59 -2.17 -40.65
C TYR A 135 14.54 -2.43 -41.73
N GLY A 136 14.24 -1.45 -42.57
CA GLY A 136 13.26 -1.60 -43.65
C GLY A 136 13.84 -1.53 -45.07
N PRO A 137 12.96 -1.64 -46.08
CA PRO A 137 11.50 -1.84 -45.95
C PRO A 137 11.16 -3.22 -45.38
N MET A 138 9.97 -3.36 -44.77
CA MET A 138 9.47 -4.60 -44.17
C MET A 138 9.48 -5.77 -45.18
N ARG A 139 10.10 -6.89 -44.80
CA ARG A 139 10.23 -8.11 -45.62
C ARG A 139 9.97 -9.34 -44.75
N ARG A 140 8.96 -10.14 -45.11
CA ARG A 140 8.52 -11.29 -44.30
C ARG A 140 9.60 -12.36 -44.04
N TRP A 141 10.63 -12.41 -44.87
CA TRP A 141 11.75 -13.36 -44.75
C TRP A 141 12.96 -12.79 -43.97
N ASP A 142 12.92 -11.52 -43.57
CA ASP A 142 13.98 -10.83 -42.83
C ASP A 142 13.42 -10.45 -41.45
N ALA A 143 13.82 -11.19 -40.42
CA ALA A 143 13.27 -11.04 -39.08
C ALA A 143 13.56 -9.65 -38.48
N TRP A 144 14.63 -8.98 -38.92
CA TRP A 144 14.99 -7.63 -38.48
C TRP A 144 14.11 -6.54 -39.11
N SER A 145 13.35 -6.92 -40.14
CA SER A 145 12.40 -6.06 -40.83
C SER A 145 10.96 -6.29 -40.39
N LEU A 146 10.76 -7.03 -39.30
CA LEU A 146 9.46 -7.23 -38.68
C LEU A 146 9.30 -6.31 -37.46
N PRO A 147 8.07 -5.82 -37.21
CA PRO A 147 7.80 -4.94 -36.08
C PRO A 147 7.82 -5.71 -34.77
N CYS A 148 8.32 -5.08 -33.71
CA CYS A 148 8.32 -5.62 -32.36
C CYS A 148 7.99 -4.55 -31.31
N PRO A 149 7.48 -4.94 -30.11
CA PRO A 149 6.89 -4.00 -29.17
C PRO A 149 7.83 -2.89 -28.70
N GLU A 150 9.11 -3.19 -28.48
CA GLU A 150 10.09 -2.18 -28.05
C GLU A 150 10.37 -1.12 -29.12
N VAL A 151 10.42 -1.51 -30.41
CA VAL A 151 10.65 -0.61 -31.54
C VAL A 151 9.38 0.21 -31.79
N ASP A 152 8.21 -0.45 -31.82
CA ASP A 152 6.91 0.20 -32.01
C ASP A 152 6.72 1.33 -30.99
N ALA A 153 6.98 1.03 -29.71
CA ALA A 153 6.84 2.00 -28.64
C ALA A 153 7.90 3.11 -28.70
N ALA A 154 9.16 2.78 -29.02
CA ALA A 154 10.22 3.77 -29.14
C ALA A 154 9.97 4.75 -30.31
N CYS A 155 9.58 4.25 -31.48
CA CYS A 155 9.24 5.05 -32.66
C CYS A 155 8.02 5.94 -32.41
N GLY A 156 6.96 5.39 -31.80
CA GLY A 156 5.79 6.17 -31.43
C GLY A 156 6.14 7.35 -30.51
N LEU A 157 6.91 7.10 -29.46
CA LEU A 157 7.40 8.14 -28.55
C LEU A 157 8.31 9.16 -29.24
N ALA A 158 9.21 8.72 -30.13
CA ALA A 158 10.11 9.57 -30.87
C ALA A 158 9.38 10.51 -31.83
N LEU A 159 8.47 9.96 -32.65
CA LEU A 159 7.67 10.72 -33.60
C LEU A 159 6.70 11.68 -32.90
N ALA A 160 6.17 11.32 -31.73
CA ALA A 160 5.39 12.24 -30.92
C ALA A 160 6.22 13.40 -30.36
N GLY A 161 7.43 13.11 -29.83
CA GLY A 161 8.37 14.14 -29.40
C GLY A 161 8.83 15.05 -30.55
N ALA A 162 8.88 14.52 -31.77
CA ALA A 162 9.17 15.27 -32.99
C ALA A 162 7.96 16.05 -33.55
N GLY A 163 6.78 15.92 -32.96
CA GLY A 163 5.54 16.54 -33.43
C GLY A 163 4.92 15.88 -34.68
N ALA A 164 5.46 14.76 -35.15
CA ALA A 164 4.95 14.02 -36.30
C ALA A 164 3.73 13.15 -35.97
N LEU A 165 3.57 12.73 -34.70
CA LEU A 165 2.39 12.02 -34.22
C LEU A 165 1.74 12.75 -33.04
N GLY A 166 0.41 12.85 -33.06
CA GLY A 166 -0.38 13.38 -31.94
C GLY A 166 -0.88 12.29 -30.98
N PRO A 167 -1.49 12.67 -29.83
CA PRO A 167 -2.01 11.71 -28.85
C PRO A 167 -3.00 10.69 -29.41
N ALA A 168 -3.84 11.06 -30.38
CA ALA A 168 -4.79 10.15 -31.02
C ALA A 168 -4.08 9.00 -31.78
N ALA A 169 -2.95 9.30 -32.43
CA ALA A 169 -2.14 8.31 -33.12
C ALA A 169 -1.47 7.35 -32.14
N LEU A 170 -0.97 7.86 -31.00
CA LEU A 170 -0.43 7.02 -29.92
C LEU A 170 -1.50 6.12 -29.30
N CYS A 171 -2.72 6.63 -29.07
CA CYS A 171 -3.86 5.83 -28.62
C CYS A 171 -4.18 4.68 -29.57
N LYS A 172 -4.11 4.96 -30.88
CA LYS A 172 -4.35 3.96 -31.91
C LYS A 172 -3.27 2.88 -31.92
N LEU A 173 -2.00 3.28 -31.88
CA LEU A 173 -0.86 2.37 -31.74
C LEU A 173 -0.99 1.50 -30.49
N TRP A 174 -1.34 2.09 -29.34
CA TRP A 174 -1.60 1.33 -28.11
C TRP A 174 -2.67 0.25 -28.31
N ARG A 175 -3.86 0.64 -28.78
CA ARG A 175 -5.02 -0.26 -28.87
C ARG A 175 -4.84 -1.36 -29.91
N GLN A 176 -4.24 -1.03 -31.05
CA GLN A 176 -4.18 -1.94 -32.20
C GLN A 176 -2.95 -2.86 -32.13
N ARG A 177 -1.85 -2.40 -31.54
CA ARG A 177 -0.57 -3.14 -31.53
C ARG A 177 -0.16 -3.57 -30.13
N LEU A 178 0.05 -2.62 -29.23
CA LEU A 178 0.74 -2.92 -27.97
C LEU A 178 -0.16 -3.66 -26.97
N ALA A 179 -1.37 -3.18 -26.71
CA ALA A 179 -2.26 -3.80 -25.72
C ALA A 179 -2.56 -5.29 -26.01
N PRO A 180 -2.83 -5.72 -27.28
CA PRO A 180 -3.03 -7.13 -27.61
C PRO A 180 -1.80 -8.03 -27.42
N LEU A 181 -0.59 -7.46 -27.47
CA LEU A 181 0.67 -8.21 -27.35
C LEU A 181 1.10 -8.45 -25.89
N GLN A 182 0.38 -7.87 -24.92
CA GLN A 182 0.69 -8.08 -23.51
C GLN A 182 0.30 -9.50 -23.06
N ASP A 183 1.23 -10.19 -22.42
CA ASP A 183 0.99 -11.54 -21.93
C ASP A 183 0.15 -11.57 -20.63
N LYS A 184 -0.04 -12.77 -20.07
CA LYS A 184 -0.79 -12.96 -18.81
C LYS A 184 -0.04 -12.47 -17.57
N ALA A 185 1.29 -12.39 -17.62
CA ALA A 185 2.12 -11.83 -16.56
C ALA A 185 2.19 -10.30 -16.62
N GLY A 186 1.58 -9.68 -17.63
CA GLY A 186 1.59 -8.24 -17.83
C GLY A 186 2.87 -7.74 -18.50
N HIS A 187 3.61 -8.62 -19.18
CA HIS A 187 4.87 -8.31 -19.84
C HIS A 187 4.70 -8.24 -21.37
N TRP A 188 5.63 -7.54 -22.01
CA TRP A 188 5.84 -7.60 -23.47
C TRP A 188 7.13 -8.35 -23.75
N ARG A 189 7.07 -9.28 -24.70
CA ARG A 189 8.24 -10.01 -25.15
C ARG A 189 9.14 -9.07 -25.95
N ALA A 190 10.39 -8.97 -25.54
CA ALA A 190 11.43 -8.28 -26.31
C ALA A 190 12.01 -9.22 -27.39
N TYR A 191 12.43 -8.64 -28.50
CA TYR A 191 13.14 -9.30 -29.60
C TYR A 191 14.66 -9.18 -29.44
N TRP A 192 15.16 -7.99 -29.10
CA TRP A 192 16.60 -7.71 -28.99
C TRP A 192 17.19 -8.00 -27.59
N TRP A 193 16.37 -8.49 -26.65
CA TRP A 193 16.74 -8.68 -25.25
C TRP A 193 16.32 -10.06 -24.73
N PRO A 194 17.08 -10.67 -23.80
CA PRO A 194 16.70 -11.95 -23.20
C PRO A 194 15.43 -11.88 -22.34
N GLY A 195 15.20 -10.74 -21.67
CA GLY A 195 14.06 -10.53 -20.78
C GLY A 195 13.09 -9.45 -21.29
N PRO A 196 11.90 -9.34 -20.65
CA PRO A 196 10.82 -8.49 -21.13
C PRO A 196 10.94 -7.02 -20.69
N GLY A 197 11.95 -6.65 -19.89
CA GLY A 197 11.99 -5.37 -19.20
C GLY A 197 11.96 -4.16 -20.14
N VAL A 198 12.76 -4.19 -21.22
CA VAL A 198 12.85 -3.09 -22.19
C VAL A 198 11.55 -2.87 -22.96
N ALA A 199 10.95 -3.93 -23.48
CA ALA A 199 9.67 -3.84 -24.18
C ALA A 199 8.55 -3.38 -23.24
N THR A 200 8.52 -3.94 -22.02
CA THR A 200 7.46 -3.64 -21.03
C THR A 200 7.48 -2.18 -20.59
N VAL A 201 8.64 -1.65 -20.21
CA VAL A 201 8.74 -0.25 -19.75
C VAL A 201 8.41 0.73 -20.87
N THR A 202 8.87 0.48 -22.09
CA THR A 202 8.68 1.40 -23.22
C THR A 202 7.22 1.41 -23.67
N ALA A 203 6.55 0.26 -23.65
CA ALA A 203 5.11 0.18 -23.91
C ALA A 203 4.29 0.96 -22.88
N ILE A 204 4.65 0.89 -21.59
CA ILE A 204 3.97 1.64 -20.52
C ILE A 204 4.27 3.15 -20.62
N GLU A 205 5.49 3.54 -20.99
CA GLU A 205 5.83 4.94 -21.30
C GLU A 205 4.96 5.48 -22.43
N LEU A 206 4.77 4.70 -23.50
CA LEU A 206 3.88 5.07 -24.61
C LEU A 206 2.43 5.20 -24.16
N TRP A 207 1.91 4.23 -23.38
CA TRP A 207 0.55 4.32 -22.84
C TRP A 207 0.33 5.59 -22.01
N HIS A 208 1.33 5.98 -21.19
CA HIS A 208 1.28 7.21 -20.43
C HIS A 208 1.28 8.44 -21.36
N ALA A 209 2.16 8.48 -22.35
CA ALA A 209 2.23 9.56 -23.34
C ALA A 209 0.96 9.67 -24.21
N ALA A 210 0.27 8.56 -24.44
CA ALA A 210 -1.02 8.50 -25.12
C ALA A 210 -2.20 9.03 -24.28
N GLY A 211 -1.98 9.44 -23.03
CA GLY A 211 -3.03 9.90 -22.14
C GLY A 211 -3.82 8.76 -21.47
N ARG A 212 -3.17 7.61 -21.25
CA ARG A 212 -3.72 6.45 -20.54
C ARG A 212 -5.00 5.86 -21.16
N PRO A 213 -5.00 5.53 -22.47
CA PRO A 213 -6.16 4.96 -23.14
C PRO A 213 -6.56 3.59 -22.61
N GLU A 214 -7.86 3.28 -22.73
CA GLU A 214 -8.40 1.92 -22.57
C GLU A 214 -7.96 0.98 -23.71
N PRO A 215 -7.70 -0.32 -23.43
CA PRO A 215 -7.67 -0.91 -22.08
C PRO A 215 -6.39 -0.52 -21.31
N PRO A 216 -6.42 -0.40 -19.98
CA PRO A 216 -5.21 -0.20 -19.20
C PRO A 216 -4.29 -1.42 -19.33
N PRO A 217 -2.96 -1.23 -19.25
CA PRO A 217 -2.04 -2.35 -19.16
C PRO A 217 -2.36 -3.21 -17.94
N ARG A 218 -2.29 -4.53 -18.09
CA ARG A 218 -2.21 -5.43 -16.94
C ARG A 218 -0.98 -5.08 -16.13
N TRP A 219 -1.09 -5.29 -14.83
CA TRP A 219 0.00 -5.02 -13.92
C TRP A 219 1.16 -6.00 -14.13
N PRO A 220 2.38 -5.55 -14.46
CA PRO A 220 3.52 -6.42 -14.67
C PRO A 220 3.87 -7.19 -13.39
N GLN A 221 3.94 -8.52 -13.44
CA GLN A 221 4.48 -9.32 -12.35
C GLN A 221 5.94 -8.90 -12.06
N PRO A 222 6.40 -8.96 -10.80
CA PRO A 222 7.81 -8.71 -10.50
C PRO A 222 8.71 -9.64 -11.32
N ALA A 223 9.86 -9.13 -11.76
CA ALA A 223 10.86 -9.95 -12.43
C ALA A 223 11.38 -11.05 -11.49
N ASP A 224 11.77 -12.18 -12.08
CA ASP A 224 12.48 -13.24 -11.36
C ASP A 224 13.72 -12.64 -10.66
N PRO A 225 13.97 -12.94 -9.38
CA PRO A 225 15.21 -12.54 -8.71
C PRO A 225 16.50 -12.94 -9.46
N ALA A 226 16.47 -14.01 -10.24
CA ALA A 226 17.57 -14.48 -11.08
C ALA A 226 17.66 -13.78 -12.46
N ALA A 227 16.66 -12.98 -12.84
CA ALA A 227 16.72 -12.19 -14.08
C ALA A 227 17.85 -11.17 -14.03
N ALA A 228 18.34 -10.72 -15.20
CA ALA A 228 19.40 -9.71 -15.27
C ALA A 228 19.00 -8.41 -14.53
N SER A 229 20.00 -7.72 -13.98
CA SER A 229 19.77 -6.49 -13.21
C SER A 229 18.99 -5.42 -13.99
N LEU A 230 19.23 -5.31 -15.30
CA LEU A 230 18.46 -4.43 -16.20
C LEU A 230 16.97 -4.78 -16.22
N ASP A 231 16.61 -6.06 -16.38
CA ASP A 231 15.21 -6.47 -16.46
C ASP A 231 14.47 -6.20 -15.15
N ARG A 232 15.07 -6.56 -14.00
CA ARG A 232 14.46 -6.31 -12.69
C ARG A 232 14.19 -4.82 -12.47
N LEU A 233 15.16 -3.98 -12.84
CA LEU A 233 15.07 -2.54 -12.77
C LEU A 233 13.95 -1.98 -13.67
N LEU A 234 13.89 -2.40 -14.93
CA LEU A 234 12.91 -1.90 -15.90
C LEU A 234 11.49 -2.37 -15.57
N ILE A 235 11.33 -3.59 -15.06
CA ILE A 235 10.03 -4.05 -14.55
C ILE A 235 9.62 -3.27 -13.29
N ALA A 236 10.55 -2.97 -12.39
CA ALA A 236 10.26 -2.10 -11.25
C ALA A 236 9.87 -0.67 -11.69
N HIS A 237 10.53 -0.14 -12.72
CA HIS A 237 10.19 1.16 -13.32
C HIS A 237 8.80 1.16 -13.96
N ALA A 238 8.50 0.17 -14.80
CA ALA A 238 7.18 -0.04 -15.38
C ALA A 238 6.07 -0.04 -14.31
N ARG A 239 6.29 -0.76 -13.20
CA ARG A 239 5.35 -0.78 -12.06
C ARG A 239 5.24 0.58 -11.36
N ALA A 240 6.34 1.32 -11.22
CA ALA A 240 6.32 2.66 -10.65
C ALA A 240 5.56 3.68 -11.52
N LEU A 241 5.54 3.49 -12.85
CA LEU A 241 4.73 4.32 -13.75
C LEU A 241 3.22 4.03 -13.63
N LEU A 242 2.83 2.81 -13.27
CA LEU A 242 1.43 2.41 -13.06
C LEU A 242 0.93 2.73 -11.64
N ASP A 243 1.81 2.63 -10.65
CA ASP A 243 1.56 2.99 -9.25
C ASP A 243 2.78 3.69 -8.66
N PRO A 244 2.76 5.03 -8.71
CA PRO A 244 3.87 5.80 -8.19
C PRO A 244 4.07 5.61 -6.68
N ALA A 245 3.04 5.26 -5.92
CA ALA A 245 3.12 5.10 -4.47
C ALA A 245 3.79 3.77 -4.06
N GLY A 246 3.38 2.65 -4.65
CA GLY A 246 3.92 1.33 -4.34
C GLY A 246 5.15 0.95 -5.17
N GLY A 247 5.14 1.26 -6.46
CA GLY A 247 6.23 0.87 -7.38
C GLY A 247 7.54 1.63 -7.13
N SER A 248 7.49 2.90 -6.71
CA SER A 248 8.70 3.68 -6.40
C SER A 248 9.53 3.07 -5.28
N ALA A 249 8.90 2.44 -4.27
CA ALA A 249 9.63 1.81 -3.17
C ALA A 249 10.39 0.56 -3.64
N ALA A 250 9.77 -0.28 -4.46
CA ALA A 250 10.42 -1.45 -5.05
C ALA A 250 11.57 -1.05 -5.97
N LEU A 251 11.39 0.00 -6.76
CA LEU A 251 12.42 0.55 -7.64
C LEU A 251 13.62 1.11 -6.86
N ILE A 252 13.37 1.90 -5.80
CA ILE A 252 14.44 2.37 -4.91
C ILE A 252 15.17 1.19 -4.28
N ALA A 253 14.44 0.17 -3.82
CA ALA A 253 15.04 -1.02 -3.21
C ALA A 253 15.94 -1.79 -4.20
N GLU A 254 15.50 -1.94 -5.46
CA GLU A 254 16.28 -2.60 -6.50
C GLU A 254 17.58 -1.84 -6.79
N ILE A 255 17.51 -0.50 -6.91
CA ILE A 255 18.68 0.35 -7.15
C ILE A 255 19.61 0.41 -5.93
N ALA A 256 19.06 0.35 -4.71
CA ALA A 256 19.79 0.43 -3.46
C ALA A 256 20.37 -0.91 -2.97
N ARG A 257 20.23 -2.00 -3.75
CA ARG A 257 20.87 -3.29 -3.42
C ARG A 257 22.38 -3.10 -3.25
N PRO A 258 23.04 -3.92 -2.39
CA PRO A 258 24.41 -3.71 -1.94
C PRO A 258 25.45 -3.99 -3.03
N GLN A 259 25.49 -3.13 -4.04
CA GLN A 259 26.62 -2.84 -4.93
C GLN A 259 26.56 -1.34 -5.23
N PRO A 260 27.69 -0.63 -5.40
CA PRO A 260 27.68 0.82 -5.54
C PRO A 260 26.88 1.31 -6.76
N PHE A 261 26.65 0.43 -7.75
CA PHE A 261 25.85 0.64 -8.96
C PHE A 261 25.21 -0.71 -9.39
N PRO A 262 24.12 -0.71 -10.17
CA PRO A 262 23.59 -1.95 -10.76
C PRO A 262 24.66 -2.69 -11.55
N ALA A 263 24.70 -4.01 -11.47
CA ALA A 263 25.68 -4.82 -12.19
C ALA A 263 25.48 -4.67 -13.72
N ALA A 264 26.58 -4.52 -14.46
CA ALA A 264 26.60 -4.34 -15.92
C ALA A 264 26.38 -5.67 -16.67
N GLU A 265 25.27 -6.33 -16.36
CA GLU A 265 24.92 -7.67 -16.82
C GLU A 265 23.98 -7.64 -18.05
N ALA A 266 23.62 -6.44 -18.54
CA ALA A 266 22.74 -6.35 -19.67
C ALA A 266 23.36 -7.02 -20.90
N ARG A 267 22.53 -7.81 -21.59
CA ARG A 267 22.87 -8.52 -22.81
C ARG A 267 22.01 -8.02 -23.95
N LEU A 268 22.65 -7.55 -25.01
CA LEU A 268 22.00 -7.28 -26.27
C LEU A 268 22.10 -8.54 -27.14
N LEU A 269 20.98 -8.96 -27.70
CA LEU A 269 20.92 -10.03 -28.69
C LEU A 269 20.92 -9.39 -30.07
N ALA A 270 21.58 -10.04 -31.03
CA ALA A 270 21.36 -9.82 -32.45
C ALA A 270 20.97 -11.17 -33.06
N PRO A 271 19.66 -11.53 -32.99
CA PRO A 271 19.17 -12.78 -33.54
C PRO A 271 19.52 -12.90 -35.04
N PRO A 272 19.59 -14.12 -35.60
CA PRO A 272 19.91 -14.29 -37.01
C PRO A 272 18.89 -13.56 -37.90
N ARG A 273 19.40 -12.77 -38.86
CA ARG A 273 18.57 -12.01 -39.81
C ARG A 273 17.66 -12.91 -40.64
N TYR A 274 18.19 -14.06 -41.06
CA TYR A 274 17.45 -15.11 -41.75
C TYR A 274 17.36 -16.35 -40.85
N PRO A 275 16.19 -17.00 -40.69
CA PRO A 275 16.05 -18.20 -39.85
C PRO A 275 17.02 -19.34 -40.22
N ALA A 276 17.50 -19.38 -41.47
CA ALA A 276 18.43 -20.38 -41.98
C ALA A 276 19.93 -19.96 -41.90
N SER A 277 20.24 -18.77 -41.40
CA SER A 277 21.62 -18.26 -41.29
C SER A 277 22.31 -18.71 -39.98
N ALA A 278 23.62 -18.42 -39.86
CA ALA A 278 24.45 -18.75 -38.71
C ALA A 278 23.85 -18.28 -37.36
N ARG A 279 24.36 -18.81 -36.24
CA ARG A 279 23.92 -18.40 -34.89
C ARG A 279 23.99 -16.88 -34.75
N GLY A 280 22.95 -16.27 -34.18
CA GLY A 280 22.93 -14.84 -33.86
C GLY A 280 24.08 -14.47 -32.91
N GLU A 281 24.34 -13.17 -32.80
CA GLU A 281 25.37 -12.64 -31.91
C GLU A 281 24.75 -12.24 -30.56
N GLU A 282 25.53 -12.30 -29.49
CA GLU A 282 25.19 -11.67 -28.22
C GLU A 282 26.34 -10.79 -27.76
N SER A 283 26.01 -9.69 -27.08
CA SER A 283 27.03 -8.82 -26.51
C SER A 283 26.64 -8.37 -25.11
N LEU A 284 27.62 -8.40 -24.21
CA LEU A 284 27.50 -7.81 -22.89
C LEU A 284 27.73 -6.30 -22.97
N GLU A 285 27.00 -5.58 -22.13
CA GLU A 285 27.07 -4.12 -22.03
C GLU A 285 28.47 -3.60 -21.66
N GLY A 286 29.18 -4.31 -20.77
CA GLY A 286 30.52 -3.96 -20.30
C GLY A 286 30.49 -2.89 -19.20
N ALA A 287 30.54 -1.61 -19.57
CA ALA A 287 30.71 -0.50 -18.62
C ALA A 287 29.44 -0.11 -17.84
N GLY A 288 28.29 -0.75 -18.12
CA GLY A 288 27.04 -0.51 -17.41
C GLY A 288 26.29 0.76 -17.84
N VAL A 289 26.66 1.39 -18.96
CA VAL A 289 26.06 2.65 -19.45
C VAL A 289 24.54 2.58 -19.59
N PHE A 290 24.03 1.61 -20.35
CA PHE A 290 22.62 1.38 -20.59
C PHE A 290 21.83 1.08 -19.30
N THR A 291 22.37 0.24 -18.41
CA THR A 291 21.77 -0.09 -17.11
C THR A 291 21.75 1.13 -16.18
N LEU A 292 22.82 1.92 -16.17
CA LEU A 292 22.86 3.20 -15.45
C LEU A 292 21.85 4.20 -16.02
N ALA A 293 21.73 4.31 -17.34
CA ALA A 293 20.76 5.17 -18.00
C ALA A 293 19.33 4.76 -17.62
N ALA A 294 19.01 3.47 -17.66
CA ALA A 294 17.73 2.94 -17.19
C ALA A 294 17.44 3.32 -15.72
N ALA A 295 18.42 3.20 -14.83
CA ALA A 295 18.25 3.51 -13.41
C ALA A 295 18.05 5.01 -13.17
N MET A 296 18.78 5.86 -13.90
CA MET A 296 18.63 7.30 -13.85
C MET A 296 17.25 7.74 -14.32
N ARG A 297 16.78 7.22 -15.46
CA ARG A 297 15.45 7.52 -15.99
C ARG A 297 14.36 7.10 -15.00
N ALA A 298 14.48 5.90 -14.45
CA ALA A 298 13.55 5.38 -13.46
C ALA A 298 13.48 6.27 -12.20
N LEU A 299 14.64 6.66 -11.64
CA LEU A 299 14.69 7.57 -10.49
C LEU A 299 14.25 8.99 -10.82
N GLY A 300 14.43 9.47 -12.05
CA GLY A 300 13.91 10.76 -12.51
C GLY A 300 12.39 10.76 -12.58
N ALA A 301 11.80 9.66 -13.05
CA ALA A 301 10.36 9.48 -13.23
C ALA A 301 9.61 9.08 -11.95
N CYS A 302 10.25 8.49 -10.93
CA CYS A 302 9.58 8.08 -9.68
C CYS A 302 8.81 9.23 -9.04
N GLU A 303 7.48 9.31 -9.10
CA GLU A 303 6.82 10.33 -8.28
C GLU A 303 7.09 10.02 -6.80
N LEU A 304 7.81 10.93 -6.14
CA LEU A 304 7.88 10.86 -4.70
C LEU A 304 6.47 11.21 -4.22
N PRO A 305 5.83 10.38 -3.38
CA PRO A 305 4.61 10.81 -2.73
C PRO A 305 4.91 12.17 -2.12
N PRO A 306 4.05 13.19 -2.36
CA PRO A 306 4.33 14.55 -1.93
C PRO A 306 4.82 14.47 -0.49
N ARG A 307 5.97 15.08 -0.20
CA ARG A 307 6.39 15.26 1.19
C ARG A 307 5.28 16.06 1.82
N VAL A 308 4.32 15.35 2.41
CA VAL A 308 3.32 15.91 3.28
C VAL A 308 4.16 16.55 4.36
N ARG A 309 4.38 17.87 4.24
CA ARG A 309 4.96 18.63 5.34
C ARG A 309 4.04 18.30 6.49
N PRO A 310 4.55 17.70 7.58
CA PRO A 310 3.71 17.43 8.73
C PRO A 310 3.06 18.77 9.06
N PRO A 311 1.73 18.88 8.93
CA PRO A 311 1.04 20.11 9.28
C PRO A 311 1.42 20.47 10.71
N ARG A 312 1.45 21.77 11.01
CA ARG A 312 1.89 22.29 12.32
C ARG A 312 1.29 21.42 13.44
N PRO A 313 2.11 20.96 14.40
CA PRO A 313 1.62 20.14 15.51
C PRO A 313 0.47 20.86 16.22
N ALA A 314 -0.48 20.11 16.78
CA ALA A 314 -1.55 20.69 17.59
C ALA A 314 -0.99 21.56 18.73
N ALA A 315 -1.87 22.34 19.35
CA ALA A 315 -1.58 23.00 20.62
C ALA A 315 -1.02 21.95 21.61
N PRO A 316 0.23 22.12 22.10
CA PRO A 316 0.90 21.16 22.98
C PRO A 316 0.04 20.69 24.17
N ALA A 317 -0.83 21.57 24.66
CA ALA A 317 -1.76 21.32 25.76
C ALA A 317 -2.68 20.10 25.56
N ARG A 318 -3.25 19.86 24.36
CA ARG A 318 -4.11 18.68 24.12
C ARG A 318 -3.35 17.38 24.31
N VAL A 319 -2.15 17.31 23.73
CA VAL A 319 -1.30 16.12 23.72
C VAL A 319 -0.83 15.81 25.14
N GLU A 320 -0.43 16.84 25.88
CA GLU A 320 0.00 16.73 27.28
C GLU A 320 -1.16 16.35 28.21
N GLY A 321 -2.32 16.99 28.05
CA GLY A 321 -3.53 16.70 28.81
C GLY A 321 -3.96 15.24 28.65
N LEU A 322 -4.03 14.75 27.41
CA LEU A 322 -4.38 13.37 27.13
C LEU A 322 -3.35 12.37 27.66
N ALA A 323 -2.05 12.65 27.50
CA ALA A 323 -1.00 11.78 28.02
C ALA A 323 -1.05 11.66 29.55
N ARG A 324 -1.22 12.78 30.26
CA ARG A 324 -1.39 12.80 31.71
C ARG A 324 -2.64 12.01 32.12
N GLY A 325 -3.78 12.27 31.50
CA GLY A 325 -5.02 11.56 31.81
C GLY A 325 -4.90 10.04 31.60
N LEU A 326 -4.24 9.62 30.51
CA LEU A 326 -4.01 8.19 30.23
C LEU A 326 -3.18 7.51 31.32
N ARG A 327 -2.15 8.21 31.83
CA ARG A 327 -1.33 7.71 32.95
C ARG A 327 -2.14 7.59 34.22
N GLU A 328 -2.85 8.65 34.60
CA GLU A 328 -3.72 8.67 35.79
C GLU A 328 -4.76 7.54 35.73
N LEU A 329 -5.38 7.33 34.56
CA LEU A 329 -6.34 6.26 34.37
C LEU A 329 -5.68 4.87 34.48
N ALA A 330 -4.50 4.67 33.89
CA ALA A 330 -3.75 3.43 34.00
C ALA A 330 -3.39 3.08 35.45
N GLU A 331 -2.92 4.07 36.22
CA GLU A 331 -2.60 3.92 37.65
C GLU A 331 -3.87 3.63 38.47
N ALA A 332 -4.99 4.30 38.16
CA ALA A 332 -6.28 4.04 38.81
C ALA A 332 -6.82 2.62 38.52
N GLN A 333 -6.44 2.03 37.39
CA GLN A 333 -6.71 0.62 37.07
C GLN A 333 -5.71 -0.36 37.72
N GLY A 334 -4.84 0.12 38.61
CA GLY A 334 -3.90 -0.69 39.39
C GLY A 334 -2.59 -1.02 38.67
N LEU A 335 -2.28 -0.37 37.55
CA LEU A 335 -0.96 -0.51 36.92
C LEU A 335 0.08 0.28 37.73
N PRO A 336 1.27 -0.28 38.01
CA PRO A 336 2.35 0.50 38.63
C PRO A 336 2.79 1.67 37.74
N THR A 337 3.38 2.71 38.33
CA THR A 337 3.74 3.97 37.66
C THR A 337 4.59 3.78 36.40
N ASP A 338 5.62 2.94 36.42
CA ASP A 338 6.50 2.71 35.26
C ASP A 338 5.78 1.98 34.10
N PRO A 339 5.07 0.85 34.35
CA PRO A 339 4.15 0.26 33.37
C PRO A 339 3.09 1.23 32.83
N ALA A 340 2.48 2.05 33.69
CA ALA A 340 1.49 3.04 33.28
C ALA A 340 2.10 4.12 32.36
N ALA A 341 3.32 4.58 32.67
CA ALA A 341 4.06 5.51 31.83
C ALA A 341 4.43 4.88 30.47
N THR A 342 4.86 3.63 30.45
CA THR A 342 5.19 2.87 29.22
C THR A 342 3.96 2.72 28.33
N LEU A 343 2.83 2.29 28.92
CA LEU A 343 1.55 2.18 28.23
C LEU A 343 1.10 3.53 27.66
N THR A 344 1.24 4.60 28.44
CA THR A 344 0.90 5.97 28.01
C THR A 344 1.72 6.37 26.78
N GLN A 345 3.03 6.12 26.77
CA GLN A 345 3.86 6.44 25.60
C GLN A 345 3.46 5.64 24.37
N ALA A 346 3.16 4.34 24.52
CA ALA A 346 2.66 3.51 23.44
C ALA A 346 1.30 4.01 22.90
N ALA A 347 0.37 4.35 23.78
CA ALA A 347 -0.94 4.90 23.42
C ALA A 347 -0.81 6.24 22.69
N MET A 348 0.05 7.13 23.19
CA MET A 348 0.32 8.41 22.54
C MET A 348 1.04 8.24 21.20
N ALA A 349 1.86 7.21 21.01
CA ALA A 349 2.44 6.91 19.70
C ALA A 349 1.37 6.56 18.65
N LEU A 350 0.28 5.90 19.06
CA LEU A 350 -0.89 5.63 18.22
C LEU A 350 -1.71 6.90 17.96
N LEU A 351 -2.08 7.62 19.03
CA LEU A 351 -3.03 8.73 19.01
C LEU A 351 -2.44 10.03 18.46
N ARG A 352 -1.13 10.27 18.59
CA ARG A 352 -0.53 11.59 18.32
C ARG A 352 -0.86 12.14 16.93
N PRO A 353 -0.75 11.39 15.81
CA PRO A 353 -1.11 11.93 14.49
C PRO A 353 -2.58 12.39 14.39
N LEU A 354 -3.48 11.71 15.09
CA LEU A 354 -4.90 11.96 15.08
C LEU A 354 -5.29 13.18 15.91
N ILE A 355 -4.85 13.23 17.18
CA ILE A 355 -5.13 14.36 18.09
C ILE A 355 -4.34 15.62 17.72
N SER A 356 -3.26 15.47 16.93
CA SER A 356 -2.51 16.59 16.39
C SER A 356 -3.23 17.28 15.22
N ALA A 357 -4.28 16.67 14.67
CA ALA A 357 -5.10 17.33 13.68
C ALA A 357 -5.96 18.40 14.37
N PRO A 358 -6.06 19.63 13.82
CA PRO A 358 -6.86 20.72 14.36
C PRO A 358 -8.34 20.50 14.05
N LEU A 359 -8.85 19.31 14.36
CA LEU A 359 -10.24 18.94 14.20
C LEU A 359 -11.00 19.25 15.48
N PRO A 360 -12.29 19.59 15.37
CA PRO A 360 -13.19 19.53 16.52
C PRO A 360 -13.33 18.07 16.96
N TRP A 361 -13.52 17.84 18.25
CA TRP A 361 -13.82 16.52 18.79
C TRP A 361 -15.04 16.64 19.73
N PRO A 362 -15.97 15.67 19.70
CA PRO A 362 -16.00 14.49 18.82
C PRO A 362 -16.26 14.86 17.35
N ASN A 363 -15.79 14.03 16.41
CA ASN A 363 -16.01 14.21 14.97
C ASN A 363 -16.42 12.89 14.29
N PRO A 364 -17.73 12.66 14.11
CA PRO A 364 -18.26 11.46 13.49
C PRO A 364 -17.91 11.30 12.00
N ALA A 365 -17.36 12.32 11.34
CA ALA A 365 -16.89 12.22 9.95
C ALA A 365 -15.44 11.72 9.86
N VAL A 366 -14.74 11.62 10.99
CA VAL A 366 -13.33 11.25 11.05
C VAL A 366 -13.11 9.95 11.83
N SER A 367 -13.90 9.75 12.89
CA SER A 367 -13.89 8.55 13.71
C SER A 367 -15.29 7.95 13.76
N SER A 368 -15.38 6.63 13.59
CA SER A 368 -16.57 5.87 13.91
C SER A 368 -16.50 5.19 15.28
N LEU A 369 -15.38 5.34 16.00
CA LEU A 369 -15.26 4.98 17.40
C LEU A 369 -16.02 5.97 18.28
N ALA A 370 -16.55 5.46 19.40
CA ALA A 370 -17.08 6.25 20.51
C ALA A 370 -17.81 7.55 20.10
N ARG A 371 -18.81 7.47 19.21
CA ARG A 371 -19.63 8.62 18.75
C ARG A 371 -18.83 9.77 18.12
N GLY A 372 -17.70 9.45 17.47
CA GLY A 372 -16.82 10.42 16.85
C GLY A 372 -15.59 10.75 17.69
N TRP A 373 -15.41 10.17 18.87
CA TRP A 373 -14.16 10.29 19.60
C TRP A 373 -13.06 9.41 19.00
N PRO A 374 -11.78 9.81 19.08
CA PRO A 374 -10.67 9.06 18.51
C PRO A 374 -10.26 7.85 19.36
N LEU A 375 -10.92 7.62 20.50
CA LEU A 375 -10.49 6.72 21.56
C LEU A 375 -11.71 6.09 22.26
N GLU A 376 -11.60 4.79 22.54
CA GLU A 376 -12.55 4.00 23.31
C GLU A 376 -11.79 3.13 24.31
N PHE A 377 -12.35 2.90 25.49
CA PHE A 377 -11.77 2.01 26.49
C PHE A 377 -12.58 0.71 26.61
N SER A 378 -11.95 -0.34 27.11
CA SER A 378 -12.65 -1.56 27.48
C SER A 378 -12.07 -2.18 28.75
N ALA A 379 -12.90 -2.90 29.50
CA ALA A 379 -12.44 -3.73 30.61
C ALA A 379 -12.67 -5.21 30.25
N PRO A 380 -11.64 -6.06 30.32
CA PRO A 380 -11.83 -7.50 30.24
C PRO A 380 -12.47 -7.99 31.55
N LEU A 381 -13.34 -8.99 31.43
CA LEU A 381 -13.94 -9.70 32.55
C LEU A 381 -13.37 -11.13 32.55
N SER A 382 -12.75 -11.52 33.65
CA SER A 382 -12.09 -12.82 33.83
C SER A 382 -12.42 -13.40 35.20
N PRO A 383 -12.32 -14.73 35.37
CA PRO A 383 -12.50 -15.35 36.69
C PRO A 383 -11.45 -14.91 37.72
N GLN A 384 -10.26 -14.54 37.24
CA GLN A 384 -9.18 -13.98 38.03
C GLN A 384 -8.89 -12.59 37.48
N PRO A 385 -9.31 -11.51 38.16
CA PRO A 385 -9.04 -10.16 37.70
C PRO A 385 -7.54 -9.88 37.82
N HIS A 386 -7.01 -9.20 36.82
CA HIS A 386 -5.67 -8.61 36.87
C HIS A 386 -5.79 -7.11 36.59
N PRO A 387 -4.97 -6.26 37.22
CA PRO A 387 -4.90 -4.85 36.85
C PRO A 387 -4.64 -4.72 35.35
N ALA A 388 -5.52 -4.04 34.64
CA ALA A 388 -5.44 -3.93 33.19
C ALA A 388 -6.08 -2.65 32.67
N LEU A 389 -5.52 -2.11 31.59
CA LEU A 389 -6.14 -1.05 30.81
C LEU A 389 -6.13 -1.44 29.33
N ARG A 390 -7.30 -1.40 28.70
CA ARG A 390 -7.45 -1.64 27.27
C ARG A 390 -8.05 -0.43 26.58
N LEU A 391 -7.48 -0.08 25.44
CA LEU A 391 -8.00 0.99 24.58
C LEU A 391 -7.99 0.59 23.11
N ALA A 392 -8.87 1.22 22.35
CA ALA A 392 -8.89 1.22 20.89
C ALA A 392 -8.94 2.66 20.39
N CYS A 393 -8.28 2.96 19.28
CA CYS A 393 -8.21 4.31 18.72
C CYS A 393 -8.14 4.28 17.20
N ASP A 394 -8.54 5.38 16.57
CA ASP A 394 -8.32 5.57 15.14
C ASP A 394 -6.82 5.76 14.84
N LEU A 395 -6.36 5.28 13.68
CA LEU A 395 -4.97 5.41 13.27
C LEU A 395 -4.77 6.33 12.07
N GLY A 396 -3.58 6.93 12.05
CA GLY A 396 -3.10 7.80 10.99
C GLY A 396 -3.50 9.26 11.20
N ASP A 397 -3.14 10.09 10.21
CA ASP A 397 -3.54 11.50 10.18
C ASP A 397 -4.82 11.62 9.34
N PRO A 398 -5.93 12.08 9.93
CA PRO A 398 -7.22 12.13 9.25
C PRO A 398 -7.29 13.16 8.12
N ARG A 399 -6.29 14.05 8.00
CA ARG A 399 -6.20 15.02 6.88
C ARG A 399 -5.62 14.41 5.62
N LEU A 400 -5.07 13.19 5.71
CA LEU A 400 -4.40 12.54 4.60
C LEU A 400 -5.34 11.61 3.87
N PRO A 401 -5.18 11.46 2.54
CA PRO A 401 -5.89 10.44 1.80
C PRO A 401 -5.48 9.06 2.30
N GLY A 402 -6.36 8.09 2.06
CA GLY A 402 -6.25 6.71 2.51
C GLY A 402 -4.86 6.08 2.55
N PRO A 403 -4.17 5.92 1.40
CA PRO A 403 -2.84 5.32 1.37
C PRO A 403 -1.78 6.09 2.17
N ALA A 404 -1.88 7.41 2.25
CA ALA A 404 -1.00 8.23 3.08
C ALA A 404 -1.34 8.10 4.58
N ARG A 405 -2.63 8.08 4.93
CA ARG A 405 -3.11 7.83 6.30
C ARG A 405 -2.64 6.45 6.80
N ALA A 406 -2.74 5.41 5.98
CA ALA A 406 -2.26 4.06 6.30
C ALA A 406 -0.73 4.00 6.52
N ARG A 407 0.06 4.76 5.75
CA ARG A 407 1.51 4.89 5.99
C ARG A 407 1.83 5.56 7.33
N VAL A 408 1.08 6.60 7.70
CA VAL A 408 1.23 7.22 9.03
C VAL A 408 0.84 6.23 10.13
N ALA A 409 -0.25 5.48 9.95
CA ALA A 409 -0.69 4.43 10.87
C ALA A 409 0.40 3.36 11.08
N LYS A 410 1.03 2.89 9.99
CA LYS A 410 2.19 1.98 10.06
C LYS A 410 3.31 2.55 10.95
N GLY A 411 3.67 3.82 10.73
CA GLY A 411 4.68 4.49 11.54
C GLY A 411 4.29 4.59 13.02
N SER A 412 3.01 4.83 13.32
CA SER A 412 2.48 4.85 14.69
C SER A 412 2.56 3.48 15.37
N LEU A 413 2.19 2.42 14.66
CA LEU A 413 2.27 1.04 15.17
C LEU A 413 3.72 0.65 15.50
N LEU A 414 4.66 0.96 14.61
CA LEU A 414 6.09 0.71 14.83
C LEU A 414 6.62 1.42 16.08
N ARG A 415 6.24 2.68 16.29
CA ARG A 415 6.63 3.43 17.49
C ARG A 415 5.98 2.88 18.75
N ALA A 416 4.70 2.51 18.70
CA ALA A 416 4.01 1.91 19.83
C ALA A 416 4.64 0.56 20.21
N ALA A 417 4.94 -0.29 19.23
CA ALA A 417 5.63 -1.56 19.45
C ALA A 417 7.01 -1.37 20.08
N ALA A 418 7.78 -0.38 19.63
CA ALA A 418 9.08 -0.05 20.22
C ALA A 418 8.97 0.33 21.71
N TRP A 419 7.98 1.15 22.09
CA TRP A 419 7.71 1.46 23.50
C TRP A 419 7.35 0.24 24.34
N LEU A 420 6.70 -0.75 23.73
CA LEU A 420 6.25 -1.97 24.40
C LEU A 420 7.29 -3.10 24.35
N GLY A 421 8.44 -2.89 23.69
CA GLY A 421 9.43 -3.95 23.47
C GLY A 421 8.90 -5.11 22.61
N LEU A 422 8.01 -4.82 21.65
CA LEU A 422 7.38 -5.82 20.78
C LEU A 422 8.00 -5.84 19.38
N ASP A 423 8.08 -7.03 18.77
CA ASP A 423 8.37 -7.17 17.35
C ASP A 423 7.11 -6.89 16.52
N ALA A 424 7.13 -5.78 15.77
CA ALA A 424 6.06 -5.38 14.89
C ALA A 424 6.22 -5.91 13.45
N ALA A 425 7.31 -6.59 13.10
CA ALA A 425 7.56 -7.04 11.74
C ALA A 425 6.41 -7.88 11.16
N PRO A 426 5.81 -8.85 11.89
CA PRO A 426 4.68 -9.61 11.36
C PRO A 426 3.45 -8.74 11.11
N MET A 427 3.13 -7.82 12.02
CA MET A 427 2.00 -6.89 11.86
C MET A 427 2.21 -5.97 10.66
N VAL A 428 3.45 -5.53 10.42
CA VAL A 428 3.80 -4.71 9.25
C VAL A 428 3.70 -5.50 7.95
N ALA A 429 4.11 -6.77 7.94
CA ALA A 429 3.96 -7.65 6.79
C ALA A 429 2.47 -7.86 6.46
N ALA A 430 1.65 -8.13 7.48
CA ALA A 430 0.20 -8.28 7.36
C ALA A 430 -0.52 -6.99 6.89
N LEU A 431 0.06 -5.82 7.15
CA LEU A 431 -0.46 -4.54 6.68
C LEU A 431 -0.25 -4.33 5.17
N CYS A 432 0.73 -4.98 4.52
CA CYS A 432 1.00 -4.82 3.09
C CYS A 432 -0.20 -5.16 2.18
N PRO A 433 -0.84 -6.35 2.28
CA PRO A 433 -2.02 -6.66 1.46
C PRO A 433 -3.21 -5.73 1.75
N LEU A 434 -3.36 -5.26 3.00
CA LEU A 434 -4.38 -4.26 3.35
C LEU A 434 -4.11 -2.92 2.66
N MET A 435 -2.87 -2.43 2.69
CA MET A 435 -2.49 -1.19 2.02
C MET A 435 -2.67 -1.26 0.50
N ALA A 436 -2.43 -2.43 -0.11
CA ALA A 436 -2.70 -2.62 -1.53
C ALA A 436 -4.21 -2.52 -1.83
N ALA A 437 -5.06 -3.16 -1.03
CA ALA A 437 -6.51 -3.04 -1.17
C ALA A 437 -6.98 -1.59 -0.97
N PHE A 438 -6.44 -0.89 0.02
CA PHE A 438 -6.73 0.52 0.31
C PHE A 438 -6.35 1.47 -0.83
N ALA A 439 -5.29 1.15 -1.59
CA ALA A 439 -4.87 1.95 -2.74
C ALA A 439 -5.77 1.73 -3.96
N ALA A 440 -6.35 0.54 -4.10
CA ALA A 440 -7.27 0.18 -5.17
C ALA A 440 -8.73 0.57 -4.87
N ALA A 441 -9.08 0.72 -3.60
CA ALA A 441 -10.44 1.06 -3.19
C ALA A 441 -10.82 2.45 -3.72
N PRO A 442 -12.02 2.62 -4.31
CA PRO A 442 -12.51 3.93 -4.67
C PRO A 442 -12.53 4.82 -3.42
N VAL A 443 -12.21 6.10 -3.59
CA VAL A 443 -12.31 7.09 -2.51
C VAL A 443 -13.78 7.15 -2.11
N GLY A 444 -14.12 6.50 -0.99
CA GLY A 444 -15.49 6.17 -0.69
C GLY A 444 -15.78 6.04 0.79
N ASP A 445 -17.04 5.69 1.01
CA ASP A 445 -17.89 5.83 2.17
C ASP A 445 -17.59 4.85 3.34
N ASP A 446 -16.32 4.49 3.51
CA ASP A 446 -15.91 3.44 4.44
C ASP A 446 -16.04 3.87 5.91
N ARG A 447 -16.71 3.07 6.74
CA ARG A 447 -16.94 3.32 8.18
C ARG A 447 -15.66 3.62 8.96
N PHE A 448 -14.56 2.96 8.63
CA PHE A 448 -13.22 3.22 9.14
C PHE A 448 -12.17 2.57 8.23
N TRP A 449 -10.92 2.96 8.41
CA TRP A 449 -9.78 2.44 7.65
C TRP A 449 -8.97 1.47 8.52
N LEU A 450 -8.33 2.04 9.53
CA LEU A 450 -7.48 1.34 10.47
C LEU A 450 -7.76 1.85 11.89
N TRP A 451 -7.95 0.92 12.82
CA TRP A 451 -7.88 1.19 14.25
C TRP A 451 -6.66 0.52 14.85
N GLY A 452 -6.13 1.13 15.91
CA GLY A 452 -5.10 0.58 16.76
C GLY A 452 -5.70 0.21 18.09
N GLY A 453 -5.14 -0.78 18.76
CA GLY A 453 -5.53 -1.12 20.11
C GLY A 453 -4.35 -1.47 20.97
N LEU A 454 -4.51 -1.26 22.27
CA LEU A 454 -3.54 -1.68 23.28
C LEU A 454 -4.27 -2.49 24.34
N ASP A 455 -3.65 -3.60 24.71
CA ASP A 455 -3.95 -4.36 25.90
C ASP A 455 -2.72 -4.29 26.80
N ALA A 456 -2.92 -4.00 28.07
CA ALA A 456 -1.86 -3.96 29.05
C ALA A 456 -2.38 -4.59 30.32
N THR A 457 -1.86 -5.76 30.65
CA THR A 457 -2.22 -6.49 31.87
C THR A 457 -0.99 -6.59 32.77
N TRP A 458 -1.13 -6.27 34.05
CA TRP A 458 -0.09 -6.50 35.05
C TRP A 458 -0.31 -7.85 35.72
N GLN A 459 0.62 -8.75 35.51
CA GLN A 459 0.54 -10.12 36.02
C GLN A 459 1.93 -10.58 36.45
N ASP A 460 2.02 -11.20 37.62
CA ASP A 460 3.26 -11.78 38.17
C ASP A 460 4.45 -10.79 38.18
N GLY A 461 4.16 -9.53 38.55
CA GLY A 461 5.15 -8.47 38.62
C GLY A 461 5.66 -7.99 37.26
N ARG A 462 4.94 -8.26 36.17
CA ARG A 462 5.33 -7.90 34.80
C ARG A 462 4.17 -7.34 34.00
N LEU A 463 4.49 -6.43 33.09
CA LEU A 463 3.56 -5.93 32.10
C LEU A 463 3.48 -6.92 30.94
N ILE A 464 2.27 -7.37 30.60
CA ILE A 464 1.97 -8.20 29.43
C ILE A 464 1.24 -7.33 28.41
N PRO A 465 1.97 -6.68 27.49
CA PRO A 465 1.35 -5.84 26.48
C PRO A 465 0.85 -6.65 25.27
N VAL A 466 -0.22 -6.19 24.64
CA VAL A 466 -0.64 -6.65 23.31
C VAL A 466 -0.94 -5.43 22.46
N LEU A 467 -0.21 -5.28 21.36
CA LEU A 467 -0.52 -4.28 20.35
C LEU A 467 -1.48 -4.90 19.34
N LYS A 468 -2.57 -4.19 19.02
CA LYS A 468 -3.62 -4.62 18.10
C LYS A 468 -3.74 -3.64 16.94
N LEU A 469 -4.13 -4.17 15.78
CA LEU A 469 -4.47 -3.42 14.58
C LEU A 469 -5.78 -3.98 14.04
N TYR A 470 -6.75 -3.15 13.72
CA TYR A 470 -7.99 -3.56 13.07
C TYR A 470 -8.08 -2.87 11.71
N ALA A 471 -8.44 -3.62 10.68
CA ALA A 471 -8.56 -3.12 9.32
C ALA A 471 -9.92 -3.50 8.73
N ASN A 472 -10.50 -2.56 7.98
CA ASN A 472 -11.76 -2.76 7.29
C ASN A 472 -11.53 -3.61 6.02
N LEU A 473 -12.19 -4.78 5.95
CA LEU A 473 -12.09 -5.67 4.80
C LEU A 473 -12.93 -5.19 3.61
N ALA A 474 -13.91 -4.30 3.83
CA ALA A 474 -14.79 -3.79 2.78
C ALA A 474 -14.05 -3.03 1.65
N HIS A 475 -12.82 -2.58 1.90
CA HIS A 475 -11.95 -2.01 0.87
C HIS A 475 -11.55 -3.01 -0.23
N ALA A 476 -11.73 -4.32 -0.02
CA ALA A 476 -11.59 -5.33 -1.09
C ALA A 476 -12.77 -5.32 -2.09
N GLY A 477 -13.88 -4.66 -1.75
CA GLY A 477 -15.10 -4.62 -2.55
C GLY A 477 -16.35 -5.09 -1.78
N PRO A 478 -17.53 -5.01 -2.43
CA PRO A 478 -18.80 -5.43 -1.83
C PRO A 478 -18.97 -6.95 -1.72
N ASP A 479 -18.22 -7.71 -2.52
CA ASP A 479 -18.27 -9.17 -2.58
C ASP A 479 -17.60 -9.82 -1.34
N SER A 480 -18.30 -10.74 -0.66
CA SER A 480 -17.74 -11.47 0.49
C SER A 480 -16.50 -12.26 0.08
N GLY A 481 -16.48 -12.86 -1.11
CA GLY A 481 -15.34 -13.65 -1.59
C GLY A 481 -14.04 -12.85 -1.63
N ALA A 482 -14.08 -11.65 -2.23
CA ALA A 482 -12.94 -10.74 -2.29
C ALA A 482 -12.43 -10.31 -0.90
N ARG A 483 -13.34 -10.15 0.07
CA ARG A 483 -13.00 -9.81 1.46
C ARG A 483 -12.33 -10.97 2.18
N LEU A 484 -12.80 -12.21 1.97
CA LEU A 484 -12.18 -13.43 2.50
C LEU A 484 -10.81 -13.68 1.86
N ASP A 485 -10.65 -13.43 0.56
CA ASP A 485 -9.35 -13.50 -0.12
C ASP A 485 -8.36 -12.49 0.47
N LEU A 486 -8.83 -11.28 0.79
CA LEU A 486 -7.99 -10.28 1.47
C LEU A 486 -7.60 -10.77 2.87
N ALA A 487 -8.53 -11.33 3.64
CA ALA A 487 -8.25 -11.88 4.96
C ALA A 487 -7.23 -13.04 4.90
N GLU A 488 -7.33 -13.93 3.91
CA GLU A 488 -6.35 -14.99 3.69
C GLU A 488 -4.97 -14.41 3.35
N ARG A 489 -4.87 -13.44 2.43
CA ARG A 489 -3.59 -12.79 2.11
C ARG A 489 -2.94 -12.16 3.34
N VAL A 490 -3.73 -11.54 4.21
CA VAL A 490 -3.26 -11.00 5.50
C VAL A 490 -2.75 -12.12 6.41
N HIS A 491 -3.47 -13.23 6.49
CA HIS A 491 -3.05 -14.40 7.28
C HIS A 491 -1.77 -15.05 6.75
N LEU A 492 -1.65 -15.25 5.44
CA LEU A 492 -0.42 -15.72 4.79
C LEU A 492 0.76 -14.79 5.05
N ALA A 493 0.53 -13.46 5.03
CA ALA A 493 1.56 -12.47 5.34
C ALA A 493 2.01 -12.47 6.81
N LEU A 494 1.22 -13.07 7.73
CA LEU A 494 1.66 -13.38 9.11
C LEU A 494 2.50 -14.66 9.20
N GLY A 495 2.79 -15.32 8.08
CA GLY A 495 3.40 -16.64 8.04
C GLY A 495 2.40 -17.79 8.22
N GLY A 496 1.11 -17.53 7.94
CA GLY A 496 0.05 -18.52 8.06
C GLY A 496 -0.07 -19.49 6.89
N ASN A 497 -0.90 -20.52 7.07
CA ASN A 497 -1.26 -21.49 6.02
C ASN A 497 -2.44 -20.97 5.17
N ARG A 498 -2.80 -21.65 4.08
CA ARG A 498 -4.05 -21.33 3.36
C ARG A 498 -5.26 -21.72 4.23
N ILE A 499 -6.24 -20.83 4.30
CA ILE A 499 -7.45 -20.99 5.13
C ILE A 499 -8.73 -20.61 4.37
N ARG A 500 -8.64 -20.35 3.06
CA ARG A 500 -9.75 -19.81 2.27
C ARG A 500 -11.03 -20.64 2.33
N ASP A 501 -10.91 -21.95 2.27
CA ASP A 501 -12.06 -22.87 2.22
C ASP A 501 -12.79 -22.86 3.56
N GLY A 502 -12.07 -22.98 4.68
CA GLY A 502 -12.68 -22.89 6.01
C GLY A 502 -13.29 -21.50 6.31
N LEU A 503 -12.72 -20.43 5.76
CA LEU A 503 -13.34 -19.10 5.81
C LEU A 503 -14.63 -19.04 4.98
N ALA A 504 -14.69 -19.73 3.83
CA ALA A 504 -15.89 -19.83 3.01
C ALA A 504 -17.01 -20.60 3.73
N ASP A 505 -16.67 -21.72 4.38
CA ASP A 505 -17.62 -22.54 5.14
C ASP A 505 -18.23 -21.75 6.30
N LEU A 506 -17.41 -20.97 7.03
CA LEU A 506 -17.88 -20.07 8.07
C LEU A 506 -18.80 -18.98 7.51
N ASP A 507 -18.43 -18.35 6.40
CA ASP A 507 -19.24 -17.32 5.75
C ASP A 507 -20.60 -17.89 5.31
N ALA A 508 -20.60 -19.06 4.68
CA ALA A 508 -21.82 -19.77 4.27
C ALA A 508 -22.70 -20.16 5.48
N ALA A 509 -22.09 -20.57 6.60
CA ALA A 509 -22.81 -20.90 7.83
C ALA A 509 -23.54 -19.69 8.44
N MET A 510 -23.01 -18.48 8.24
CA MET A 510 -23.58 -17.23 8.75
C MET A 510 -24.39 -16.45 7.69
N ALA A 511 -24.40 -16.89 6.43
CA ALA A 511 -25.19 -16.29 5.38
C ALA A 511 -26.71 -16.53 5.59
N PRO A 512 -27.56 -15.62 5.07
CA PRO A 512 -27.24 -14.37 4.36
C PRO A 512 -27.05 -13.16 5.30
N THR A 513 -27.13 -13.35 6.62
CA THR A 513 -27.29 -12.26 7.58
C THR A 513 -25.97 -11.59 7.95
N ALA A 514 -24.84 -12.29 7.84
CA ALA A 514 -23.54 -11.78 8.21
C ALA A 514 -22.65 -11.42 7.00
N ARG A 515 -21.76 -10.44 7.18
CA ARG A 515 -20.76 -10.07 6.15
C ARG A 515 -19.38 -9.90 6.77
N PRO A 516 -18.31 -10.45 6.16
CA PRO A 516 -16.96 -10.24 6.65
C PRO A 516 -16.65 -8.76 6.51
N GLN A 517 -16.33 -8.09 7.61
CA GLN A 517 -16.24 -6.63 7.66
C GLN A 517 -14.88 -6.15 8.16
N GLN A 518 -14.25 -6.90 9.06
CA GLN A 518 -13.03 -6.46 9.73
C GLN A 518 -12.08 -7.62 9.97
N ILE A 519 -10.78 -7.35 9.91
CA ILE A 519 -9.75 -8.23 10.45
C ILE A 519 -8.98 -7.49 11.55
N GLY A 520 -8.86 -8.13 12.71
CA GLY A 520 -7.99 -7.73 13.81
C GLY A 520 -6.70 -8.52 13.79
N LEU A 521 -5.58 -7.87 14.06
CA LEU A 521 -4.24 -8.44 14.17
C LEU A 521 -3.73 -8.10 15.57
N ALA A 522 -2.97 -9.01 16.17
CA ALA A 522 -2.38 -8.81 17.47
C ALA A 522 -0.92 -9.29 17.46
N VAL A 523 -0.04 -8.52 18.09
CA VAL A 523 1.33 -8.93 18.44
C VAL A 523 1.51 -8.81 19.95
N ALA A 524 2.13 -9.82 20.53
CA ALA A 524 2.41 -9.93 21.95
C ALA A 524 3.89 -10.32 22.16
N PRO A 525 4.40 -10.33 23.41
CA PRO A 525 5.77 -10.73 23.69
C PRO A 525 6.12 -12.08 23.09
N GLN A 526 7.42 -12.31 22.87
CA GLN A 526 7.98 -13.52 22.27
C GLN A 526 7.52 -13.73 20.82
N ALA A 527 7.33 -12.63 20.07
CA ALA A 527 6.88 -12.64 18.67
C ALA A 527 5.58 -13.46 18.44
N ARG A 528 4.73 -13.58 19.47
CA ARG A 528 3.44 -14.26 19.33
C ARG A 528 2.51 -13.37 18.55
N VAL A 529 1.92 -13.92 17.49
CA VAL A 529 1.01 -13.19 16.62
C VAL A 529 -0.29 -13.95 16.44
N GLY A 530 -1.36 -13.22 16.21
CA GLY A 530 -2.66 -13.81 15.93
C GLY A 530 -3.53 -12.85 15.15
N ALA A 531 -4.55 -13.39 14.50
CA ALA A 531 -5.57 -12.60 13.84
C ALA A 531 -6.97 -13.00 14.29
N LYS A 532 -7.96 -12.18 13.97
CA LYS A 532 -9.37 -12.44 14.21
C LYS A 532 -10.17 -11.80 13.09
N ILE A 533 -10.97 -12.58 12.37
CA ILE A 533 -11.89 -12.05 11.37
C ILE A 533 -13.26 -11.83 12.01
N TYR A 534 -13.91 -10.73 11.64
CA TYR A 534 -15.18 -10.28 12.19
C TYR A 534 -16.21 -10.21 11.06
N TRP A 535 -17.34 -10.87 11.27
CA TRP A 535 -18.55 -10.71 10.50
C TRP A 535 -19.49 -9.76 11.21
N GLU A 536 -19.99 -8.77 10.49
CA GLU A 536 -21.02 -7.85 10.98
C GLU A 536 -22.40 -8.41 10.66
N LEU A 537 -23.30 -8.35 11.64
CA LEU A 537 -24.71 -8.72 11.52
C LEU A 537 -25.59 -7.50 11.82
N PRO A 538 -26.63 -7.21 11.02
CA PRO A 538 -27.56 -6.10 11.28
C PRO A 538 -28.23 -6.17 12.66
N ALA A 539 -28.46 -7.38 13.14
CA ALA A 539 -29.02 -7.72 14.44
C ALA A 539 -28.40 -9.02 14.97
N HIS A 540 -28.57 -9.33 16.25
CA HIS A 540 -28.20 -10.66 16.74
C HIS A 540 -29.03 -11.76 16.07
N ASP A 541 -28.35 -12.75 15.49
CA ASP A 541 -28.94 -13.93 14.88
C ASP A 541 -28.49 -15.19 15.64
N PRO A 542 -29.36 -15.79 16.48
CA PRO A 542 -29.01 -16.98 17.26
C PRO A 542 -28.83 -18.22 16.38
N VAL A 543 -29.44 -18.27 15.18
CA VAL A 543 -29.28 -19.39 14.24
C VAL A 543 -27.90 -19.32 13.60
N ALA A 544 -27.50 -18.16 13.08
CA ALA A 544 -26.15 -17.95 12.53
C ALA A 544 -25.07 -18.21 13.58
N THR A 545 -25.28 -17.76 14.83
CA THR A 545 -24.35 -18.02 15.95
C THR A 545 -24.17 -19.53 16.21
N ARG A 546 -25.26 -20.30 16.24
CA ARG A 546 -25.19 -21.77 16.41
C ARG A 546 -24.52 -22.46 15.22
N ARG A 547 -24.80 -22.04 13.99
CA ARG A 547 -24.17 -22.60 12.78
C ARG A 547 -22.67 -22.32 12.75
N ALA A 548 -22.24 -21.11 13.10
CA ALA A 548 -20.83 -20.76 13.23
C ALA A 548 -20.14 -21.61 14.30
N ALA A 549 -20.77 -21.78 15.47
CA ALA A 549 -20.25 -22.65 16.52
C ALA A 549 -20.14 -24.11 16.06
N ALA A 550 -21.16 -24.64 15.38
CA ALA A 550 -21.13 -26.00 14.82
C ALA A 550 -20.02 -26.19 13.78
N CYS A 551 -19.82 -25.21 12.89
CA CYS A 551 -18.72 -25.19 11.92
C CYS A 551 -17.34 -25.24 12.59
N LEU A 552 -17.21 -24.63 13.77
CA LEU A 552 -16.00 -24.67 14.61
C LEU A 552 -15.92 -25.91 15.52
N GLY A 553 -16.89 -26.83 15.46
CA GLY A 553 -16.95 -27.99 16.35
C GLY A 553 -17.19 -27.63 17.82
N MET A 554 -17.88 -26.51 18.08
CA MET A 554 -18.13 -25.98 19.41
C MET A 554 -19.58 -26.18 19.84
N SER A 555 -19.80 -26.47 21.12
CA SER A 555 -21.12 -26.41 21.76
C SER A 555 -21.25 -25.11 22.55
N LEU A 556 -22.33 -24.37 22.31
CA LEU A 556 -22.58 -23.11 23.03
C LEU A 556 -23.12 -23.41 24.44
N PRO A 557 -22.48 -22.91 25.50
CA PRO A 557 -23.00 -23.06 26.85
C PRO A 557 -24.23 -22.16 27.06
N PRO A 558 -25.07 -22.45 28.06
CA PRO A 558 -26.08 -21.51 28.54
C PRO A 558 -25.44 -20.16 28.88
N GLY A 559 -26.10 -19.05 28.50
CA GLY A 559 -25.58 -17.69 28.71
C GLY A 559 -24.60 -17.19 27.65
N PHE A 560 -24.27 -17.98 26.61
CA PHE A 560 -23.60 -17.46 25.41
C PHE A 560 -24.60 -16.77 24.48
N ASP A 561 -25.13 -15.64 24.94
CA ASP A 561 -26.14 -14.85 24.25
C ASP A 561 -25.92 -13.35 24.53
N PRO A 562 -26.46 -12.44 23.71
CA PRO A 562 -26.14 -11.02 23.80
C PRO A 562 -26.82 -10.30 24.98
N THR A 563 -27.64 -10.98 25.79
CA THR A 563 -28.45 -10.29 26.79
C THR A 563 -27.63 -9.87 28.00
N ILE A 564 -28.04 -8.75 28.58
CA ILE A 564 -27.60 -8.31 29.91
C ILE A 564 -28.87 -8.02 30.69
N PRO A 565 -29.25 -8.87 31.66
CA PRO A 565 -30.49 -8.68 32.42
C PRO A 565 -30.63 -7.25 32.96
N GLY A 566 -31.75 -6.60 32.65
CA GLY A 566 -32.02 -5.21 33.04
C GLY A 566 -31.42 -4.13 32.14
N LEU A 567 -30.57 -4.47 31.15
CA LEU A 567 -29.96 -3.51 30.22
C LEU A 567 -30.18 -3.84 28.74
N LEU A 568 -30.25 -5.12 28.37
CA LEU A 568 -30.48 -5.56 27.00
C LEU A 568 -31.22 -6.89 26.99
N SER A 569 -32.50 -6.86 26.61
CA SER A 569 -33.34 -8.04 26.39
C SER A 569 -33.07 -8.72 25.03
N HIS A 570 -33.54 -9.95 24.83
CA HIS A 570 -33.47 -10.62 23.53
C HIS A 570 -34.15 -9.81 22.41
N ALA A 571 -35.29 -9.19 22.70
CA ALA A 571 -36.02 -8.38 21.74
C ALA A 571 -35.23 -7.15 21.29
N GLN A 572 -34.49 -6.51 22.21
CA GLN A 572 -33.60 -5.40 21.87
C GLN A 572 -32.33 -5.87 21.14
N ALA A 573 -31.76 -7.00 21.56
CA ALA A 573 -30.60 -7.61 20.88
C ALA A 573 -30.91 -7.94 19.40
N GLY A 574 -32.16 -8.33 19.10
CA GLY A 574 -32.65 -8.53 17.74
C GLY A 574 -32.84 -7.25 16.91
N ARG A 575 -32.51 -6.07 17.44
CA ARG A 575 -32.62 -4.77 16.75
C ARG A 575 -31.32 -3.97 16.71
N VAL A 576 -30.30 -4.39 17.44
CA VAL A 576 -29.02 -3.69 17.52
C VAL A 576 -27.94 -4.45 16.77
N LEU A 577 -27.03 -3.69 16.16
CA LEU A 577 -25.89 -4.23 15.44
C LEU A 577 -25.13 -5.26 16.30
N SER A 578 -24.86 -6.42 15.72
CA SER A 578 -24.12 -7.51 16.33
C SER A 578 -22.94 -7.91 15.44
N GLY A 579 -22.03 -8.71 15.97
CA GLY A 579 -20.93 -9.27 15.22
C GLY A 579 -20.53 -10.64 15.74
N LEU A 580 -20.04 -11.48 14.85
CA LEU A 580 -19.38 -12.73 15.18
C LEU A 580 -17.92 -12.64 14.77
N ALA A 581 -17.02 -13.22 15.54
CA ALA A 581 -15.61 -13.20 15.20
C ALA A 581 -14.90 -14.50 15.56
N VAL A 582 -14.00 -14.91 14.68
CA VAL A 582 -13.28 -16.18 14.80
C VAL A 582 -11.78 -15.90 14.83
N ARG A 583 -11.07 -16.55 15.76
CA ARG A 583 -9.62 -16.43 15.86
C ARG A 583 -8.91 -17.22 14.76
N LEU A 584 -7.87 -16.63 14.21
CA LEU A 584 -6.93 -17.24 13.30
C LEU A 584 -5.55 -17.27 13.96
N ASP A 585 -4.89 -18.42 13.89
CA ASP A 585 -3.53 -18.63 14.38
C ASP A 585 -2.64 -18.98 13.19
N PRO A 586 -1.50 -18.31 12.95
CA PRO A 586 -0.66 -18.58 11.79
C PRO A 586 -0.31 -20.06 11.62
N GLN A 587 -0.06 -20.77 12.72
CA GLN A 587 0.34 -22.17 12.65
C GLN A 587 -0.86 -23.11 12.56
N ALA A 588 -1.89 -22.86 13.36
CA ALA A 588 -3.05 -23.74 13.46
C ALA A 588 -4.20 -23.43 12.46
N GLY A 589 -4.13 -22.30 11.75
CA GLY A 589 -5.22 -21.83 10.89
C GLY A 589 -6.43 -21.33 11.70
N ILE A 590 -7.62 -21.79 11.32
CA ILE A 590 -8.88 -21.40 11.98
C ILE A 590 -8.97 -22.09 13.36
N CYS A 591 -9.16 -21.29 14.41
CA CYS A 591 -9.27 -21.80 15.77
C CYS A 591 -10.74 -21.85 16.22
N ALA A 592 -11.07 -22.86 17.03
CA ALA A 592 -12.32 -22.93 17.80
C ALA A 592 -12.35 -21.88 18.93
N ASP A 593 -12.45 -20.59 18.57
CA ASP A 593 -12.58 -19.47 19.49
C ASP A 593 -13.56 -18.47 18.86
N LEU A 594 -14.79 -18.45 19.39
CA LEU A 594 -15.92 -17.69 18.86
C LEU A 594 -16.23 -16.51 19.78
N THR A 595 -16.22 -15.31 19.21
CA THR A 595 -16.63 -14.09 19.91
C THR A 595 -17.96 -13.58 19.35
N LEU A 596 -18.94 -13.37 20.25
CA LEU A 596 -20.14 -12.58 19.99
C LEU A 596 -19.89 -11.15 20.47
N ALA A 597 -20.12 -10.16 19.61
CA ALA A 597 -20.04 -8.74 19.96
C ALA A 597 -21.40 -8.08 19.75
N THR A 598 -21.89 -7.31 20.72
CA THR A 598 -23.21 -6.68 20.62
C THR A 598 -23.17 -5.23 21.05
N ARG A 599 -23.66 -4.36 20.17
CA ARG A 599 -23.72 -2.92 20.38
C ARG A 599 -24.71 -2.56 21.49
N ALA A 600 -24.39 -1.55 22.30
CA ALA A 600 -25.35 -0.93 23.19
C ALA A 600 -26.44 -0.17 22.43
N GLU A 601 -27.65 -0.12 23.00
CA GLU A 601 -28.75 0.68 22.46
C GLU A 601 -28.45 2.17 22.64
N ARG A 602 -28.50 2.94 21.55
CA ARG A 602 -28.06 4.35 21.55
C ARG A 602 -28.98 5.30 22.32
N GLN A 603 -30.25 4.96 22.45
CA GLN A 603 -31.30 5.87 22.94
C GLN A 603 -31.62 5.71 24.43
N VAL A 604 -31.03 4.71 25.10
CA VAL A 604 -31.32 4.47 26.51
C VAL A 604 -30.20 5.02 27.37
N ILE A 605 -30.55 5.93 28.27
CA ILE A 605 -29.64 6.45 29.31
C ILE A 605 -30.05 5.79 30.61
N TRP A 606 -29.18 4.95 31.14
CA TRP A 606 -29.40 4.28 32.41
C TRP A 606 -28.87 5.14 33.56
N ARG A 607 -29.54 5.07 34.71
CA ARG A 607 -28.97 5.59 35.95
C ARG A 607 -27.70 4.79 36.28
N PRO A 608 -26.61 5.44 36.70
CA PRO A 608 -25.36 4.76 36.96
C PRO A 608 -25.49 3.55 37.88
N GLU A 609 -26.25 3.66 38.96
CA GLU A 609 -26.41 2.62 39.97
C GLU A 609 -27.05 1.35 39.38
N HIS A 610 -28.06 1.54 38.53
CA HIS A 610 -28.74 0.44 37.84
C HIS A 610 -27.82 -0.26 36.84
N GLU A 611 -27.06 0.50 36.05
CA GLU A 611 -26.13 -0.07 35.07
C GLU A 611 -25.00 -0.85 35.76
N TYR A 612 -24.48 -0.34 36.88
CA TYR A 612 -23.47 -1.02 37.69
C TYR A 612 -23.99 -2.35 38.23
N ALA A 613 -25.17 -2.33 38.86
CA ALA A 613 -25.78 -3.53 39.44
C ALA A 613 -26.06 -4.60 38.37
N ALA A 614 -26.61 -4.19 37.21
CA ALA A 614 -26.89 -5.10 36.12
C ALA A 614 -25.62 -5.72 35.51
N LEU A 615 -24.56 -4.94 35.31
CA LEU A 615 -23.28 -5.45 34.79
C LEU A 615 -22.58 -6.37 35.80
N ALA A 616 -22.61 -6.02 37.10
CA ALA A 616 -22.06 -6.85 38.15
C ALA A 616 -22.78 -8.19 38.25
N GLY A 617 -24.12 -8.18 38.26
CA GLY A 617 -24.95 -9.39 38.28
C GLY A 617 -24.73 -10.25 37.04
N TRP A 618 -24.68 -9.64 35.85
CA TRP A 618 -24.39 -10.34 34.59
C TRP A 618 -23.01 -11.02 34.61
N ALA A 619 -21.94 -10.31 35.00
CA ALA A 619 -20.61 -10.89 35.09
C ALA A 619 -20.56 -12.05 36.10
N THR A 620 -21.17 -11.87 37.28
CA THR A 620 -21.21 -12.88 38.33
C THR A 620 -21.95 -14.14 37.88
N ASN A 621 -23.08 -13.99 37.17
CA ASN A 621 -23.83 -15.12 36.62
C ASN A 621 -23.05 -15.90 35.57
N LEU A 622 -22.08 -15.26 34.91
CA LEU A 622 -21.16 -15.88 33.96
C LEU A 622 -19.91 -16.48 34.64
N GLY A 623 -19.78 -16.37 35.97
CA GLY A 623 -18.60 -16.77 36.72
C GLY A 623 -17.38 -15.87 36.47
N LEU A 624 -17.61 -14.59 36.16
CA LEU A 624 -16.58 -13.60 35.86
C LEU A 624 -16.56 -12.50 36.92
N ASP A 625 -15.38 -11.94 37.18
CA ASP A 625 -15.22 -10.84 38.12
C ASP A 625 -15.53 -9.47 37.46
N PRO A 626 -16.48 -8.68 37.99
CA PRO A 626 -16.82 -7.36 37.46
C PRO A 626 -15.90 -6.22 37.94
N GLN A 627 -15.01 -6.44 38.90
CA GLN A 627 -14.32 -5.37 39.63
C GLN A 627 -13.58 -4.39 38.72
N SER A 628 -12.77 -4.88 37.78
CA SER A 628 -12.02 -4.02 36.84
C SER A 628 -12.95 -3.16 35.96
N LEU A 629 -14.11 -3.71 35.56
CA LEU A 629 -15.11 -2.95 34.80
C LEU A 629 -15.74 -1.85 35.65
N LEU A 630 -16.18 -2.17 36.88
CA LEU A 630 -16.81 -1.20 37.77
C LEU A 630 -15.83 -0.08 38.16
N GLN A 631 -14.55 -0.43 38.35
CA GLN A 631 -13.49 0.54 38.60
C GLN A 631 -13.30 1.47 37.39
N LEU A 632 -13.14 0.93 36.18
CA LEU A 632 -13.02 1.72 34.96
C LEU A 632 -14.21 2.65 34.74
N MET A 633 -15.44 2.14 34.92
CA MET A 633 -16.66 2.97 34.83
C MET A 633 -16.63 4.11 35.84
N THR A 634 -16.21 3.85 37.08
CA THR A 634 -16.13 4.85 38.14
C THR A 634 -15.12 5.94 37.80
N ASP A 635 -13.93 5.56 37.37
CA ASP A 635 -12.87 6.52 37.06
C ASP A 635 -13.23 7.40 35.86
N LEU A 636 -13.83 6.81 34.81
CA LEU A 636 -14.32 7.59 33.66
C LEU A 636 -15.48 8.51 34.07
N ARG A 637 -16.40 8.05 34.93
CA ARG A 637 -17.58 8.82 35.36
C ARG A 637 -17.26 9.99 36.28
N ARG A 638 -16.16 9.93 37.04
CA ARG A 638 -15.66 11.09 37.79
C ARG A 638 -15.35 12.30 36.90
N ALA A 639 -15.08 12.08 35.62
CA ALA A 639 -14.82 13.13 34.65
C ALA A 639 -16.04 13.49 33.76
N GLY A 640 -17.20 12.87 33.98
CA GLY A 640 -18.45 13.16 33.26
C GLY A 640 -19.10 11.90 32.69
N GLU A 641 -19.81 12.01 31.57
CA GLU A 641 -20.53 10.86 31.02
C GLU A 641 -19.58 9.77 30.48
N ALA A 642 -19.84 8.51 30.85
CA ALA A 642 -19.17 7.33 30.29
C ALA A 642 -20.18 6.25 29.93
N ARG A 643 -20.63 6.24 28.67
CA ARG A 643 -21.66 5.31 28.18
C ARG A 643 -21.05 4.00 27.69
N ARG A 644 -21.80 2.91 27.82
CA ARG A 644 -21.47 1.65 27.16
C ARG A 644 -21.55 1.79 25.63
N SER A 645 -20.53 1.29 24.94
CA SER A 645 -20.45 1.21 23.48
C SER A 645 -20.99 -0.11 22.95
N LEU A 646 -20.39 -1.20 23.44
CA LEU A 646 -20.70 -2.58 23.10
C LEU A 646 -20.20 -3.49 24.23
N HIS A 647 -20.60 -4.74 24.20
CA HIS A 647 -20.00 -5.80 25.01
C HIS A 647 -19.67 -7.00 24.13
N THR A 648 -18.78 -7.86 24.60
CA THR A 648 -18.41 -9.09 23.91
C THR A 648 -18.43 -10.28 24.84
N LEU A 649 -18.87 -11.43 24.34
CA LEU A 649 -18.69 -12.76 24.93
C LEU A 649 -17.75 -13.56 24.04
N THR A 650 -16.79 -14.27 24.61
CA THR A 650 -15.83 -15.10 23.88
C THR A 650 -15.76 -16.48 24.51
N LEU A 651 -16.04 -17.49 23.70
CA LEU A 651 -15.94 -18.90 24.06
C LEU A 651 -14.67 -19.47 23.42
N ASP A 652 -13.73 -19.95 24.23
CA ASP A 652 -12.52 -20.59 23.71
C ASP A 652 -12.70 -22.11 23.46
N ARG A 653 -11.71 -22.74 22.83
CA ARG A 653 -11.71 -24.18 22.51
C ARG A 653 -11.85 -25.11 23.71
N ARG A 654 -11.66 -24.59 24.93
CA ARG A 654 -11.79 -25.35 26.19
C ARG A 654 -13.16 -25.12 26.84
N GLY A 655 -14.07 -24.44 26.14
CA GLY A 655 -15.38 -24.06 26.67
C GLY A 655 -15.33 -22.94 27.70
N ARG A 656 -14.19 -22.23 27.85
CA ARG A 656 -14.08 -21.15 28.83
C ARG A 656 -14.66 -19.87 28.27
N LEU A 657 -15.54 -19.25 29.05
CA LEU A 657 -16.14 -17.97 28.73
C LEU A 657 -15.26 -16.81 29.20
N ARG A 658 -15.18 -15.77 28.39
CA ARG A 658 -14.60 -14.46 28.73
C ARG A 658 -15.52 -13.38 28.24
N ALA A 659 -15.53 -12.24 28.92
CA ALA A 659 -16.30 -11.10 28.46
C ALA A 659 -15.46 -9.82 28.42
N ALA A 660 -15.97 -8.80 27.74
CA ALA A 660 -15.43 -7.45 27.84
C ALA A 660 -16.55 -6.44 27.61
N VAL A 661 -16.48 -5.30 28.29
CA VAL A 661 -17.42 -4.19 28.12
C VAL A 661 -16.63 -2.96 27.69
N TYR A 662 -17.14 -2.30 26.65
CA TYR A 662 -16.50 -1.16 26.00
C TYR A 662 -17.24 0.12 26.39
N LEU A 663 -16.49 1.19 26.65
CA LEU A 663 -16.98 2.43 27.21
C LEU A 663 -16.51 3.62 26.37
N HIS A 664 -17.43 4.52 26.06
CA HIS A 664 -17.13 5.84 25.52
C HIS A 664 -16.63 6.75 26.65
N PRO A 665 -15.44 7.35 26.54
CA PRO A 665 -14.90 8.24 27.56
C PRO A 665 -15.32 9.70 27.33
N ASP A 666 -16.60 9.99 27.07
CA ASP A 666 -17.03 11.29 26.55
C ASP A 666 -16.72 12.46 27.48
N GLY A 667 -17.09 12.37 28.77
CA GLY A 667 -16.79 13.41 29.75
C GLY A 667 -15.28 13.57 29.96
N TRP A 668 -14.59 12.44 30.08
CA TRP A 668 -13.15 12.38 30.27
C TRP A 668 -12.38 13.04 29.12
N LEU A 669 -12.71 12.72 27.86
CA LEU A 669 -12.09 13.34 26.68
C LEU A 669 -12.47 14.80 26.52
N SER A 670 -13.73 15.16 26.77
CA SER A 670 -14.19 16.56 26.70
C SER A 670 -13.37 17.45 27.63
N ARG A 671 -13.10 16.99 28.85
CA ARG A 671 -12.26 17.70 29.82
C ARG A 671 -10.80 17.84 29.36
N LEU A 672 -10.23 16.79 28.77
CA LEU A 672 -8.81 16.76 28.40
C LEU A 672 -8.50 17.42 27.04
N MET A 673 -9.50 17.50 26.15
CA MET A 673 -9.35 18.01 24.79
C MET A 673 -10.05 19.37 24.54
N ALA A 674 -10.60 19.99 25.59
CA ALA A 674 -11.23 21.30 25.49
C ALA A 674 -10.19 22.38 25.15
N ASP A 675 -10.29 22.94 23.94
CA ASP A 675 -9.38 24.00 23.47
C ASP A 675 -9.95 25.42 23.61
N GLY A 676 -11.17 25.57 24.10
CA GLY A 676 -11.87 26.86 24.16
C GLY A 676 -12.13 27.52 22.81
N ARG A 677 -11.70 26.93 21.69
CA ARG A 677 -11.85 27.48 20.33
C ARG A 677 -13.09 26.90 19.65
N PRO A 678 -13.90 27.72 18.94
CA PRO A 678 -15.04 27.23 18.18
C PRO A 678 -14.59 26.26 17.07
N PRO A 679 -15.41 25.26 16.72
CA PRO A 679 -15.10 24.29 15.68
C PRO A 679 -14.92 25.00 14.32
N LEU A 680 -13.79 24.78 13.67
CA LEU A 680 -13.62 25.18 12.27
C LEU A 680 -14.46 24.25 11.38
N SER A 681 -15.27 24.82 10.50
CA SER A 681 -16.04 24.10 9.49
C SER A 681 -15.11 23.60 8.38
N ILE A 682 -14.46 22.46 8.61
CA ILE A 682 -13.74 21.76 7.55
C ILE A 682 -14.75 20.86 6.82
N PRO A 683 -14.89 20.97 5.48
CA PRO A 683 -15.69 20.03 4.71
C PRO A 683 -15.01 18.65 4.75
N VAL A 684 -15.44 17.79 5.66
CA VAL A 684 -15.06 16.38 5.71
C VAL A 684 -16.18 15.59 5.03
N GLY A 685 -15.82 14.67 4.13
CA GLY A 685 -16.78 13.71 3.57
C GLY A 685 -17.50 12.97 4.70
N ARG A 686 -18.84 13.00 4.72
CA ARG A 686 -19.62 12.33 5.77
C ARG A 686 -19.53 10.82 5.54
N HIS A 687 -19.27 10.05 6.60
CA HIS A 687 -19.56 8.61 6.56
C HIS A 687 -21.08 8.42 6.35
N PRO A 688 -21.52 7.53 5.46
CA PRO A 688 -22.93 7.23 5.31
C PRO A 688 -23.40 6.46 6.54
N GLN A 689 -24.69 6.58 6.82
CA GLN A 689 -25.30 5.65 7.76
C GLN A 689 -25.29 4.25 7.13
N PRO A 690 -25.19 3.16 7.94
CA PRO A 690 -25.41 1.82 7.44
C PRO A 690 -26.69 1.81 6.61
N ALA A 691 -26.67 1.15 5.43
CA ALA A 691 -27.84 1.04 4.58
C ALA A 691 -29.03 0.64 5.47
N ALA A 692 -30.10 1.45 5.45
CA ALA A 692 -31.29 1.14 6.21
C ALA A 692 -31.69 -0.29 5.85
N THR A 693 -31.76 -1.16 6.85
CA THR A 693 -32.30 -2.50 6.66
C THR A 693 -33.68 -2.32 6.04
N VAL A 694 -33.81 -2.64 4.75
CA VAL A 694 -35.09 -2.70 4.07
C VAL A 694 -35.91 -3.68 4.90
N GLY A 695 -36.94 -3.18 5.56
CA GLY A 695 -37.74 -3.96 6.49
C GLY A 695 -38.35 -5.13 5.74
N VAL A 696 -37.78 -6.31 5.91
CA VAL A 696 -38.51 -7.55 5.73
C VAL A 696 -39.40 -7.62 6.96
N LEU A 697 -40.61 -7.04 6.85
CA LEU A 697 -41.68 -7.36 7.78
C LEU A 697 -41.94 -8.88 7.68
N PRO A 698 -42.24 -9.54 8.80
CA PRO A 698 -42.39 -10.99 8.86
C PRO A 698 -43.45 -11.54 7.91
#